data_AF-A0A933ZKX6-F1
#
_entry.id   AF-A0A933ZKX6-F1
#
_cell.length_a   1.000
_cell.length_b   1.000
_cell.length_c   1.000
_cell.angle_alpha   90.00
_cell.angle_beta   90.00
_cell.angle_gamma   90.00
#
_symmetry.space_group_name_H-M   'P 1'
#
loop_
_entity.id
_entity.type
_entity.pdbx_description
1 polymer ?
#
loop_
_entity_poly.entity_id
_entity_poly.type
_entity_poly.pdbx_seq_one_letter_code
_entity_poly.pdbx_strand_id
1 'polypeptide(L)'
;MYTREPGSGRLQGERAPGRTAFAAVVTLAVASVIACSKGDDAVTGHGGWQDPDASTAGDAAGSAGFAGDSASAGSAGSADAAVCVPKTCTALGATCGSAPDGCNGEVTCGGCPTGQHCGGGGPNKCGTNPCSPKTCAQLGASCGWLSDGCSVALDCGACVSPAVCGGAGKPNQCGCAPKSCAQLGASCGSVPDGCAGKVDCGTCPAGQTCGGNGTPNQCGSGSCTAKTCAQVGASCGFASDGCSQALDCGKCVSPATCGGDGKPGQCGCSPKTCAMIGVSCGVVDNGCGQTMDCGSCGQGETCGGSGQPGLCGCACTLPHAAASCAAGVCSLQGCDADWADCDADVDNGCEVHVADDPDHCSGCNKKCTYAHAGALCGQGTCAMGTCDQGWTDCDKTAVTGCEINTDADPANCGSCGESCSSTGGTPKCWGGVCGIDCAAGLGDCNANVADGCETNLKTSLHHCGSCTKDCANPLPTGVATAKCTAGACAVSTCASGRFDQNTTFKDGCECLAEAHPNSCASALAILPNPIAVGAMAQVTGNLIPTGDQDWFVASFSGASSCSFHPRVQLTDSSGTGLLRLVVQSSCGTHLACSEGGTSTSATTWEFTYSKTCGTAKPIDPSKKASTPTTVRVGVFATGTSTTCLPYTLKFSN
;
A
#
# COMPACT_ATOMS: atom_id res chain seq x y z
N MET A 1 46.10 7.72 5.52
CA MET A 1 47.34 8.02 6.27
C MET A 1 47.26 9.43 6.82
N TYR A 2 46.95 9.58 8.12
CA TYR A 2 47.55 10.52 9.08
C TYR A 2 46.81 10.38 10.43
N THR A 3 47.47 9.67 11.34
CA THR A 3 47.54 9.79 12.82
C THR A 3 46.34 10.18 13.72
N ARG A 4 46.07 9.22 14.63
CA ARG A 4 45.87 9.29 16.11
C ARG A 4 44.49 9.64 16.72
N GLU A 5 44.03 8.68 17.53
CA GLU A 5 42.90 8.56 18.50
C GLU A 5 42.97 9.53 19.72
N PRO A 6 42.16 9.39 20.82
CA PRO A 6 40.86 8.71 21.09
C PRO A 6 39.84 9.60 21.87
N GLY A 7 38.62 9.09 22.15
CA GLY A 7 37.98 9.36 23.47
C GLY A 7 36.49 9.73 23.54
N SER A 8 35.66 8.72 23.82
CA SER A 8 34.59 8.63 24.86
C SER A 8 33.80 9.86 25.37
N GLY A 9 32.46 9.70 25.45
CA GLY A 9 31.54 10.44 26.32
C GLY A 9 30.11 10.45 25.73
N ARG A 10 29.21 9.51 26.03
CA ARG A 10 28.37 9.31 27.23
C ARG A 10 27.56 10.56 27.66
N LEU A 11 26.22 10.38 27.63
CA LEU A 11 25.18 10.78 28.60
C LEU A 11 24.04 11.69 28.10
N GLN A 12 22.82 11.19 28.44
CA GLN A 12 21.59 11.89 28.87
C GLN A 12 20.81 12.68 27.80
N GLY A 13 19.50 12.54 27.61
CA GLY A 13 18.45 11.98 28.46
C GLY A 13 17.77 13.07 29.27
N GLU A 14 16.72 13.70 28.72
CA GLU A 14 15.82 14.55 29.50
C GLU A 14 14.35 14.34 29.12
N ARG A 15 13.52 14.40 30.17
CA ARG A 15 12.10 14.07 30.26
C ARG A 15 11.19 15.21 29.79
N ALA A 16 9.97 14.81 29.43
CA ALA A 16 8.75 15.58 29.18
C ALA A 16 8.36 16.57 30.32
N PRO A 17 7.35 17.47 30.17
CA PRO A 17 5.92 17.08 30.13
C PRO A 17 4.93 18.00 29.37
N GLY A 18 3.68 17.54 29.18
CA GLY A 18 2.50 18.42 29.34
C GLY A 18 1.50 18.62 28.18
N ARG A 19 0.47 17.76 28.14
CA ARG A 19 -0.97 17.97 27.80
C ARG A 19 -1.44 19.30 27.16
N THR A 20 -2.26 19.22 26.10
CA THR A 20 -3.69 19.65 26.07
C THR A 20 -4.34 19.39 24.69
N ALA A 21 -5.58 18.91 24.71
CA ALA A 21 -6.44 18.70 23.55
C ALA A 21 -7.11 20.02 23.10
N PHE A 22 -7.40 20.20 21.81
CA PHE A 22 -8.52 21.02 21.34
C PHE A 22 -8.93 20.62 19.91
N ALA A 23 -10.22 20.30 19.77
CA ALA A 23 -10.92 20.13 18.51
C ALA A 23 -11.28 21.50 17.90
N ALA A 24 -11.31 21.59 16.57
CA ALA A 24 -11.86 22.73 15.85
C ALA A 24 -12.87 22.23 14.80
N VAL A 25 -14.09 22.77 14.96
CA VAL A 25 -15.29 22.59 14.16
C VAL A 25 -15.26 23.54 12.97
N VAL A 26 -15.70 23.08 11.79
CA VAL A 26 -16.18 23.95 10.71
C VAL A 26 -17.56 23.46 10.27
N THR A 27 -18.56 24.32 10.46
CA THR A 27 -19.95 24.25 9.97
C THR A 27 -20.12 25.38 8.94
N LEU A 28 -20.71 25.16 7.75
CA LEU A 28 -22.12 25.40 7.30
C LEU A 28 -21.99 25.72 5.77
N ALA A 29 -22.90 25.47 4.82
CA ALA A 29 -24.36 25.31 4.78
C ALA A 29 -24.78 24.65 3.43
N VAL A 30 -25.75 23.70 3.39
CA VAL A 30 -27.19 23.82 2.95
C VAL A 30 -27.36 23.92 1.40
N ALA A 31 -28.14 23.11 0.67
CA ALA A 31 -29.55 22.70 0.79
C ALA A 31 -29.83 21.38 0.02
N SER A 32 -30.58 20.39 0.58
CA SER A 32 -32.02 20.06 0.36
C SER A 32 -32.32 19.52 -1.06
N VAL A 33 -33.06 18.41 -1.31
CA VAL A 33 -34.48 18.14 -0.98
C VAL A 33 -34.85 16.63 -1.18
N ILE A 34 -35.52 16.00 -0.18
CA ILE A 34 -36.63 14.97 -0.18
C ILE A 34 -36.43 13.61 -0.95
N ALA A 35 -36.80 12.41 -0.49
CA ALA A 35 -37.24 11.80 0.77
C ALA A 35 -37.37 10.26 0.60
N CYS A 36 -37.47 9.56 1.73
CA CYS A 36 -38.12 8.26 1.98
C CYS A 36 -37.43 6.93 1.61
N SER A 37 -37.07 6.21 2.68
CA SER A 37 -37.54 4.85 3.05
C SER A 37 -36.45 3.78 3.22
N LYS A 38 -36.76 2.89 4.17
CA LYS A 38 -35.96 1.89 4.87
C LYS A 38 -35.37 0.81 3.96
N GLY A 39 -34.34 0.11 4.45
CA GLY A 39 -34.12 -1.30 4.11
C GLY A 39 -32.65 -1.69 4.07
N ASP A 40 -32.26 -2.52 5.03
CA ASP A 40 -30.96 -3.16 5.18
C ASP A 40 -30.63 -4.17 4.06
N ASP A 41 -29.32 -4.34 3.86
CA ASP A 41 -28.56 -5.55 3.54
C ASP A 41 -28.86 -6.45 2.31
N ALA A 42 -27.75 -6.64 1.58
CA ALA A 42 -27.21 -7.88 1.04
C ALA A 42 -27.47 -8.28 -0.44
N VAL A 43 -26.41 -8.07 -1.22
CA VAL A 43 -25.67 -9.07 -2.05
C VAL A 43 -26.42 -9.78 -3.19
N THR A 44 -26.20 -9.21 -4.38
CA THR A 44 -25.89 -9.78 -5.71
C THR A 44 -26.56 -11.07 -6.20
N GLY A 45 -27.28 -10.96 -7.33
CA GLY A 45 -27.62 -12.08 -8.20
C GLY A 45 -28.22 -11.69 -9.56
N HIS A 46 -27.48 -12.01 -10.63
CA HIS A 46 -27.91 -12.29 -12.01
C HIS A 46 -28.39 -11.15 -12.92
N GLY A 47 -27.51 -10.78 -13.87
CA GLY A 47 -27.89 -10.22 -15.16
C GLY A 47 -27.97 -11.32 -16.22
N GLY A 48 -29.17 -11.54 -16.75
CA GLY A 48 -29.37 -12.21 -18.04
C GLY A 48 -29.26 -11.19 -19.18
N TRP A 49 -28.70 -11.63 -20.30
CA TRP A 49 -28.82 -10.97 -21.60
C TRP A 49 -29.41 -11.94 -22.61
N GLN A 50 -30.23 -11.35 -23.47
CA GLN A 50 -31.29 -11.95 -24.26
C GLN A 50 -30.79 -12.66 -25.52
N ASP A 51 -31.51 -13.71 -25.91
CA ASP A 51 -31.60 -14.25 -27.27
C ASP A 51 -32.22 -13.21 -28.23
N PRO A 52 -31.86 -13.21 -29.53
CA PRO A 52 -32.62 -14.04 -30.47
C PRO A 52 -31.82 -14.56 -31.69
N ASP A 53 -32.09 -15.78 -32.15
CA ASP A 53 -32.85 -16.01 -33.39
C ASP A 53 -32.99 -17.50 -33.71
N ALA A 54 -34.19 -17.86 -34.20
CA ALA A 54 -34.60 -19.20 -34.56
C ALA A 54 -34.69 -19.38 -36.09
N SER A 55 -34.41 -20.61 -36.55
CA SER A 55 -34.81 -21.30 -37.81
C SER A 55 -33.58 -22.01 -38.42
N THR A 56 -33.59 -23.25 -38.92
CA THR A 56 -34.61 -24.27 -39.22
C THR A 56 -33.84 -25.58 -39.53
N ALA A 57 -34.49 -26.74 -39.34
CA ALA A 57 -34.32 -28.08 -39.96
C ALA A 57 -33.00 -28.43 -40.70
N GLY A 58 -32.40 -29.61 -40.57
CA GLY A 58 -32.89 -30.87 -40.02
C GLY A 58 -31.86 -32.00 -40.21
N ASP A 59 -32.41 -33.21 -40.22
CA ASP A 59 -31.82 -34.52 -40.52
C ASP A 59 -31.43 -35.42 -39.34
N ALA A 60 -32.18 -36.52 -39.32
CA ALA A 60 -32.29 -37.57 -38.34
C ALA A 60 -31.17 -38.61 -38.44
N ALA A 61 -30.87 -39.26 -37.30
CA ALA A 61 -30.47 -40.67 -37.29
C ALA A 61 -30.78 -41.32 -35.92
N GLY A 62 -31.93 -41.99 -35.86
CA GLY A 62 -32.13 -43.30 -35.24
C GLY A 62 -31.62 -43.58 -33.83
N SER A 63 -32.42 -43.25 -32.81
CA SER A 63 -32.38 -43.93 -31.52
C SER A 63 -33.04 -45.31 -31.63
N ALA A 64 -32.24 -46.35 -31.87
CA ALA A 64 -32.64 -47.73 -31.65
C ALA A 64 -32.59 -48.00 -30.14
N GLY A 65 -33.77 -48.03 -29.52
CA GLY A 65 -33.95 -48.57 -28.18
C GLY A 65 -33.56 -50.04 -28.17
N PHE A 66 -32.67 -50.41 -27.26
CA PHE A 66 -32.56 -51.78 -26.82
C PHE A 66 -33.15 -51.87 -25.43
N ALA A 67 -34.19 -52.68 -25.35
CA ALA A 67 -34.79 -53.20 -24.14
C ALA A 67 -33.68 -53.77 -23.25
N GLY A 68 -33.49 -53.15 -22.08
CA GLY A 68 -32.92 -53.85 -20.95
C GLY A 68 -33.98 -54.80 -20.44
N ASP A 69 -33.90 -56.07 -20.86
CA ASP A 69 -34.59 -57.17 -20.19
C ASP A 69 -34.05 -57.27 -18.76
N SER A 70 -34.64 -56.46 -17.88
CA SER A 70 -34.69 -56.76 -16.46
C SER A 70 -35.73 -57.86 -16.32
N ALA A 71 -35.27 -59.09 -16.09
CA ALA A 71 -36.14 -60.13 -15.59
C ALA A 71 -36.79 -59.62 -14.30
N SER A 72 -38.07 -59.30 -14.42
CA SER A 72 -38.99 -59.06 -13.33
C SER A 72 -39.20 -60.36 -12.56
N ALA A 73 -38.57 -60.49 -11.40
CA ALA A 73 -39.01 -61.46 -10.40
C ALA A 73 -39.91 -60.74 -9.39
N GLY A 74 -41.21 -60.77 -9.68
CA GLY A 74 -42.25 -60.18 -8.83
C GLY A 74 -43.65 -60.65 -9.20
N SER A 75 -43.94 -61.95 -9.10
CA SER A 75 -45.15 -62.43 -8.42
C SER A 75 -45.10 -63.95 -8.21
N ALA A 76 -45.60 -64.37 -7.06
CA ALA A 76 -45.62 -65.74 -6.58
C ALA A 76 -46.51 -66.65 -7.45
N GLY A 77 -46.00 -67.85 -7.74
CA GLY A 77 -46.77 -68.90 -8.38
C GLY A 77 -45.92 -70.12 -8.76
N SER A 78 -45.54 -70.91 -7.76
CA SER A 78 -45.16 -72.34 -7.88
C SER A 78 -43.83 -72.72 -8.54
N ALA A 79 -43.02 -73.46 -7.75
CA ALA A 79 -42.01 -74.46 -8.11
C ALA A 79 -40.77 -74.07 -8.96
N ASP A 80 -39.61 -74.50 -8.44
CA ASP A 80 -38.24 -74.52 -8.98
C ASP A 80 -37.42 -73.22 -9.06
N ALA A 81 -36.28 -73.23 -8.36
CA ALA A 81 -35.21 -72.27 -8.49
C ALA A 81 -34.54 -72.45 -9.86
N ALA A 82 -34.81 -71.54 -10.80
CA ALA A 82 -34.07 -71.49 -12.05
C ALA A 82 -32.59 -71.17 -11.75
N VAL A 83 -31.70 -72.12 -12.04
CA VAL A 83 -30.25 -71.93 -12.02
C VAL A 83 -29.90 -70.83 -13.02
N CYS A 84 -29.21 -69.79 -12.57
CA CYS A 84 -28.74 -68.74 -13.46
C CYS A 84 -27.67 -69.32 -14.40
N VAL A 85 -27.84 -69.13 -15.72
CA VAL A 85 -26.90 -69.61 -16.74
C VAL A 85 -26.04 -68.45 -17.23
N PRO A 86 -24.72 -68.43 -16.94
CA PRO A 86 -23.79 -67.39 -17.39
C PRO A 86 -23.80 -67.20 -18.91
N LYS A 87 -23.89 -65.94 -19.36
CA LYS A 87 -23.80 -65.59 -20.78
C LYS A 87 -22.34 -65.56 -21.24
N THR A 88 -22.07 -66.08 -22.43
CA THR A 88 -20.75 -65.97 -23.08
C THR A 88 -20.56 -64.60 -23.73
N CYS A 89 -19.32 -64.24 -24.07
CA CYS A 89 -19.00 -63.00 -24.81
C CYS A 89 -19.88 -62.79 -26.06
N THR A 90 -20.09 -63.86 -26.83
CA THR A 90 -20.95 -63.82 -28.02
C THR A 90 -22.41 -63.54 -27.67
N ALA A 91 -22.93 -64.13 -26.59
CA ALA A 91 -24.29 -63.90 -26.11
C ALA A 91 -24.49 -62.49 -25.50
N LEU A 92 -23.42 -61.85 -25.05
CA LEU A 92 -23.41 -60.47 -24.56
C LEU A 92 -23.12 -59.44 -25.66
N GLY A 93 -22.68 -59.88 -26.85
CA GLY A 93 -22.20 -59.00 -27.90
C GLY A 93 -20.91 -58.26 -27.55
N ALA A 94 -20.12 -58.78 -26.60
CA ALA A 94 -18.84 -58.26 -26.17
C ALA A 94 -17.71 -58.81 -27.05
N THR A 95 -16.89 -57.94 -27.61
CA THR A 95 -15.75 -58.29 -28.48
C THR A 95 -14.39 -58.00 -27.87
N CYS A 96 -14.35 -57.34 -26.70
CA CYS A 96 -13.14 -57.00 -25.98
C CYS A 96 -13.39 -56.83 -24.47
N GLY A 97 -12.32 -56.95 -23.68
CA GLY A 97 -12.33 -56.64 -22.25
C GLY A 97 -13.19 -57.60 -21.43
N SER A 98 -13.56 -57.20 -20.23
CA SER A 98 -14.32 -58.01 -19.27
C SER A 98 -15.75 -57.52 -19.13
N ALA A 99 -16.73 -58.42 -19.22
CA ALA A 99 -18.16 -58.10 -19.16
C ALA A 99 -18.89 -58.92 -18.09
N PRO A 100 -19.95 -58.39 -17.46
CA PRO A 100 -20.77 -59.16 -16.51
C PRO A 100 -21.57 -60.25 -17.23
N ASP A 101 -21.50 -61.48 -16.72
CA ASP A 101 -22.13 -62.67 -17.33
C ASP A 101 -23.65 -62.77 -17.14
N GLY A 102 -24.24 -61.85 -16.36
CA GLY A 102 -25.65 -61.83 -15.99
C GLY A 102 -26.04 -62.73 -14.81
N CYS A 103 -25.06 -63.42 -14.21
CA CYS A 103 -25.21 -64.36 -13.09
C CYS A 103 -24.28 -64.06 -11.92
N ASN A 104 -23.90 -62.79 -11.74
CA ASN A 104 -22.93 -62.32 -10.74
C ASN A 104 -21.51 -62.89 -10.93
N GLY A 105 -21.12 -63.18 -12.17
CA GLY A 105 -19.76 -63.49 -12.57
C GLY A 105 -19.26 -62.57 -13.69
N GLU A 106 -18.01 -62.77 -14.06
CA GLU A 106 -17.31 -62.04 -15.12
C GLU A 106 -16.97 -63.01 -16.26
N VAL A 107 -17.10 -62.52 -17.51
CA VAL A 107 -16.57 -63.19 -18.70
C VAL A 107 -15.55 -62.30 -19.40
N THR A 108 -14.36 -62.85 -19.66
CA THR A 108 -13.28 -62.15 -20.36
C THR A 108 -13.37 -62.39 -21.87
N CYS A 109 -13.41 -61.31 -22.63
CA CYS A 109 -13.73 -61.27 -24.04
C CYS A 109 -12.58 -60.74 -24.90
N GLY A 110 -11.35 -61.21 -24.70
CA GLY A 110 -10.22 -60.90 -25.59
C GLY A 110 -9.80 -59.41 -25.65
N GLY A 111 -8.89 -59.08 -26.57
CA GLY A 111 -8.33 -57.74 -26.75
C GLY A 111 -8.68 -57.12 -28.11
N CYS A 112 -8.48 -55.81 -28.24
CA CYS A 112 -8.73 -55.10 -29.49
C CYS A 112 -7.52 -55.12 -30.44
N PRO A 113 -7.76 -55.07 -31.77
CA PRO A 113 -6.69 -54.88 -32.75
C PRO A 113 -5.94 -53.54 -32.54
N THR A 114 -4.70 -53.48 -33.04
CA THR A 114 -3.83 -52.29 -32.92
C THR A 114 -4.52 -51.02 -33.39
N GLY A 115 -4.48 -49.96 -32.56
CA GLY A 115 -5.10 -48.66 -32.83
C GLY A 115 -6.56 -48.54 -32.39
N GLN A 116 -7.12 -49.55 -31.71
CA GLN A 116 -8.45 -49.48 -31.11
C GLN A 116 -8.39 -49.67 -29.59
N HIS A 117 -9.33 -49.02 -28.90
CA HIS A 117 -9.52 -49.11 -27.47
C HIS A 117 -10.80 -49.89 -27.18
N CYS A 118 -10.76 -50.77 -26.18
CA CYS A 118 -11.95 -51.47 -25.74
C CYS A 118 -12.90 -50.49 -25.02
N GLY A 119 -14.17 -50.44 -25.44
CA GLY A 119 -15.12 -49.40 -25.04
C GLY A 119 -15.32 -48.31 -26.09
N GLY A 120 -14.39 -48.18 -27.05
CA GLY A 120 -14.45 -47.14 -28.10
C GLY A 120 -15.59 -47.32 -29.10
N GLY A 121 -16.19 -48.53 -29.17
CA GLY A 121 -17.38 -48.85 -29.97
C GLY A 121 -18.66 -49.04 -29.13
N GLY A 122 -18.62 -48.64 -27.86
CA GLY A 122 -19.62 -48.98 -26.83
C GLY A 122 -19.07 -50.00 -25.83
N PRO A 123 -19.79 -50.26 -24.71
CA PRO A 123 -19.29 -51.12 -23.64
C PRO A 123 -18.86 -52.50 -24.16
N ASN A 124 -17.63 -52.88 -23.83
CA ASN A 124 -16.99 -54.13 -24.24
C ASN A 124 -16.90 -54.35 -25.76
N LYS A 125 -16.87 -53.26 -26.54
CA LYS A 125 -16.68 -53.27 -28.00
C LYS A 125 -15.49 -52.42 -28.42
N CYS A 126 -14.69 -52.94 -29.34
CA CYS A 126 -13.55 -52.19 -29.88
C CYS A 126 -13.99 -51.01 -30.74
N GLY A 127 -13.30 -49.88 -30.60
CA GLY A 127 -13.44 -48.71 -31.49
C GLY A 127 -12.27 -47.74 -31.31
N THR A 128 -12.24 -46.68 -32.12
CA THR A 128 -11.11 -45.74 -32.15
C THR A 128 -11.23 -44.59 -31.14
N ASN A 129 -12.40 -44.42 -30.52
CA ASN A 129 -12.61 -43.34 -29.55
C ASN A 129 -12.04 -43.73 -28.18
N PRO A 130 -11.31 -42.82 -27.50
CA PRO A 130 -10.87 -43.05 -26.12
C PRO A 130 -12.09 -43.15 -25.20
N CYS A 131 -12.11 -44.18 -24.35
CA CYS A 131 -13.20 -44.43 -23.42
C CYS A 131 -12.74 -44.08 -22.00
N SER A 132 -13.59 -43.38 -21.24
CA SER A 132 -13.32 -43.01 -19.84
C SER A 132 -14.11 -43.91 -18.90
N PRO A 133 -13.46 -44.84 -18.18
CA PRO A 133 -14.11 -45.79 -17.29
C PRO A 133 -14.87 -45.08 -16.17
N LYS A 134 -16.11 -45.51 -15.91
CA LYS A 134 -16.87 -45.06 -14.74
C LYS A 134 -16.54 -45.91 -13.52
N THR A 135 -16.66 -45.34 -12.34
CA THR A 135 -16.57 -46.09 -11.06
C THR A 135 -17.96 -46.57 -10.59
N CYS A 136 -17.99 -47.55 -9.68
CA CYS A 136 -19.23 -47.99 -9.02
C CYS A 136 -20.05 -46.82 -8.44
N ALA A 137 -19.36 -45.84 -7.84
CA ALA A 137 -19.98 -44.65 -7.27
C ALA A 137 -20.63 -43.76 -8.35
N GLN A 138 -19.97 -43.57 -9.49
CA GLN A 138 -20.51 -42.81 -10.63
C GLN A 138 -21.68 -43.52 -11.32
N LEU A 139 -21.76 -44.85 -11.20
CA LEU A 139 -22.87 -45.67 -11.70
C LEU A 139 -24.01 -45.81 -10.67
N GLY A 140 -23.84 -45.28 -9.45
CA GLY A 140 -24.85 -45.38 -8.39
C GLY A 140 -25.08 -46.81 -7.89
N ALA A 141 -24.09 -47.70 -8.08
CA ALA A 141 -24.14 -49.10 -7.71
C ALA A 141 -23.43 -49.34 -6.37
N SER A 142 -24.07 -50.08 -5.47
CA SER A 142 -23.48 -50.51 -4.19
C SER A 142 -23.27 -52.02 -4.09
N CYS A 143 -23.61 -52.76 -5.14
CA CYS A 143 -23.34 -54.20 -5.25
C CYS A 143 -23.46 -54.73 -6.68
N GLY A 144 -22.94 -55.95 -6.86
CA GLY A 144 -23.05 -56.72 -8.09
C GLY A 144 -22.05 -56.28 -9.15
N TRP A 145 -22.06 -57.01 -10.27
CA TRP A 145 -21.15 -56.77 -11.39
C TRP A 145 -21.79 -55.84 -12.42
N LEU A 146 -21.08 -54.77 -12.77
CA LEU A 146 -21.50 -53.81 -13.79
C LEU A 146 -20.37 -53.58 -14.79
N SER A 147 -20.69 -53.13 -16.00
CA SER A 147 -19.67 -52.61 -16.90
C SER A 147 -19.28 -51.19 -16.47
N ASP A 148 -17.98 -50.88 -16.50
CA ASP A 148 -17.45 -49.52 -16.39
C ASP A 148 -17.86 -48.60 -17.55
N GLY A 149 -18.61 -49.14 -18.53
CA GLY A 149 -19.00 -48.48 -19.77
C GLY A 149 -17.94 -48.58 -20.87
N CYS A 150 -16.79 -49.21 -20.57
CA CYS A 150 -15.64 -49.31 -21.44
C CYS A 150 -15.19 -50.77 -21.61
N SER A 151 -14.30 -51.26 -20.75
CA SER A 151 -13.57 -52.51 -20.98
C SER A 151 -13.51 -53.42 -19.76
N VAL A 152 -14.07 -53.00 -18.62
CA VAL A 152 -13.93 -53.68 -17.35
C VAL A 152 -15.29 -54.00 -16.75
N ALA A 153 -15.42 -55.21 -16.23
CA ALA A 153 -16.49 -55.56 -15.33
C ALA A 153 -16.07 -55.14 -13.92
N LEU A 154 -16.78 -54.19 -13.34
CA LEU A 154 -16.58 -53.71 -11.98
C LEU A 154 -17.34 -54.61 -11.02
N ASP A 155 -16.63 -55.19 -10.05
CA ASP A 155 -17.25 -55.78 -8.86
C ASP A 155 -17.53 -54.67 -7.85
N CYS A 156 -18.79 -54.22 -7.78
CA CYS A 156 -19.21 -53.22 -6.80
C CYS A 156 -19.51 -53.81 -5.42
N GLY A 157 -19.10 -55.06 -5.20
CA GLY A 157 -19.16 -55.76 -3.92
C GLY A 157 -20.41 -56.61 -3.75
N ALA A 158 -20.38 -57.43 -2.70
CA ALA A 158 -21.53 -58.20 -2.25
C ALA A 158 -22.27 -57.46 -1.13
N CYS A 159 -23.57 -57.66 -1.05
CA CYS A 159 -24.36 -57.14 0.06
C CYS A 159 -24.13 -57.93 1.33
N VAL A 160 -24.08 -57.23 2.45
CA VAL A 160 -24.06 -57.86 3.77
C VAL A 160 -25.44 -58.44 4.05
N SER A 161 -25.47 -59.70 4.48
CA SER A 161 -26.70 -60.37 4.92
C SER A 161 -27.45 -59.51 5.95
N PRO A 162 -28.77 -59.34 5.86
CA PRO A 162 -29.71 -60.05 4.97
C PRO A 162 -29.99 -59.37 3.62
N ALA A 163 -29.30 -58.29 3.27
CA ALA A 163 -29.52 -57.61 2.01
C ALA A 163 -29.03 -58.46 0.83
N VAL A 164 -29.80 -58.45 -0.26
CA VAL A 164 -29.44 -59.06 -1.54
C VAL A 164 -29.31 -57.96 -2.59
N CYS A 165 -28.44 -58.16 -3.56
CA CYS A 165 -28.23 -57.15 -4.59
C CYS A 165 -29.49 -57.03 -5.45
N GLY A 166 -30.08 -55.83 -5.53
CA GLY A 166 -31.40 -55.63 -6.17
C GLY A 166 -32.60 -55.80 -5.23
N GLY A 167 -32.39 -56.22 -3.98
CA GLY A 167 -33.44 -56.73 -3.10
C GLY A 167 -34.48 -55.71 -2.61
N ALA A 168 -34.23 -54.40 -2.73
CA ALA A 168 -35.21 -53.34 -2.42
C ALA A 168 -35.95 -52.82 -3.66
N GLY A 169 -35.93 -53.57 -4.76
CA GLY A 169 -36.60 -53.17 -6.02
C GLY A 169 -35.79 -52.19 -6.87
N LYS A 170 -34.53 -51.92 -6.52
CA LYS A 170 -33.59 -51.10 -7.30
C LYS A 170 -32.40 -51.94 -7.74
N PRO A 171 -32.15 -52.13 -9.05
CA PRO A 171 -31.00 -52.89 -9.55
C PRO A 171 -29.68 -52.37 -8.99
N ASN A 172 -28.74 -53.28 -8.73
CA ASN A 172 -27.37 -52.96 -8.29
C ASN A 172 -27.27 -52.13 -6.99
N GLN A 173 -28.34 -52.11 -6.20
CA GLN A 173 -28.34 -51.53 -4.86
C GLN A 173 -28.59 -52.61 -3.82
N CYS A 174 -27.79 -52.60 -2.76
CA CYS A 174 -28.05 -53.45 -1.61
C CYS A 174 -29.37 -53.07 -0.98
N GLY A 175 -30.28 -54.04 -0.93
CA GLY A 175 -31.57 -53.88 -0.32
C GLY A 175 -32.13 -55.21 0.12
N CYS A 176 -33.10 -55.18 1.01
CA CYS A 176 -33.82 -56.36 1.43
C CYS A 176 -35.31 -56.02 1.38
N ALA A 177 -36.10 -56.84 0.70
CA ALA A 177 -37.56 -56.72 0.69
C ALA A 177 -38.12 -57.45 1.92
N PRO A 178 -38.74 -56.74 2.88
CA PRO A 178 -39.36 -57.36 4.05
C PRO A 178 -40.39 -58.42 3.63
N LYS A 179 -40.30 -59.63 4.20
CA LYS A 179 -41.33 -60.65 4.00
C LYS A 179 -42.63 -60.24 4.69
N SER A 180 -43.75 -60.43 4.01
CA SER A 180 -45.08 -60.20 4.60
C SER A 180 -45.47 -61.30 5.59
N CYS A 181 -46.44 -61.03 6.47
CA CYS A 181 -46.96 -62.00 7.44
C CYS A 181 -47.40 -63.32 6.80
N ALA A 182 -48.03 -63.26 5.61
CA ALA A 182 -48.44 -64.44 4.87
C ALA A 182 -47.24 -65.27 4.38
N GLN A 183 -46.17 -64.62 3.92
CA GLN A 183 -44.93 -65.29 3.48
C GLN A 183 -44.14 -65.88 4.65
N LEU A 184 -44.34 -65.36 5.86
CA LEU A 184 -43.72 -65.85 7.09
C LEU A 184 -44.58 -66.88 7.83
N GLY A 185 -45.80 -67.16 7.36
CA GLY A 185 -46.73 -68.10 8.00
C GLY A 185 -47.28 -67.62 9.36
N ALA A 186 -47.23 -66.31 9.62
CA ALA A 186 -47.65 -65.69 10.88
C ALA A 186 -49.03 -65.04 10.74
N SER A 187 -49.93 -65.29 11.70
CA SER A 187 -51.27 -64.70 11.76
C SER A 187 -51.47 -63.72 12.90
N CYS A 188 -50.47 -63.55 13.78
CA CYS A 188 -50.47 -62.58 14.86
C CYS A 188 -49.04 -62.29 15.37
N GLY A 189 -48.90 -61.18 16.11
CA GLY A 189 -47.66 -60.79 16.78
C GLY A 189 -46.63 -60.15 15.87
N SER A 190 -45.54 -59.64 16.46
CA SER A 190 -44.40 -59.09 15.74
C SER A 190 -43.39 -60.18 15.39
N VAL A 191 -43.07 -60.32 14.10
CA VAL A 191 -42.16 -61.36 13.57
C VAL A 191 -41.00 -60.70 12.82
N PRO A 192 -39.77 -61.23 12.87
CA PRO A 192 -38.68 -60.73 12.04
C PRO A 192 -39.04 -60.83 10.55
N ASP A 193 -38.90 -59.73 9.82
CA ASP A 193 -39.26 -59.63 8.40
C ASP A 193 -38.22 -60.25 7.45
N GLY A 194 -37.14 -60.81 8.00
CA GLY A 194 -36.01 -61.35 7.25
C GLY A 194 -35.01 -60.29 6.75
N CYS A 195 -35.24 -59.01 7.04
CA CYS A 195 -34.45 -57.86 6.60
C CYS A 195 -33.89 -57.04 7.77
N ALA A 196 -33.69 -57.68 8.91
CA ALA A 196 -33.34 -57.04 10.19
C ALA A 196 -34.37 -56.01 10.67
N GLY A 197 -35.62 -56.10 10.20
CA GLY A 197 -36.77 -55.39 10.72
C GLY A 197 -37.81 -56.33 11.33
N LYS A 198 -38.94 -55.76 11.76
CA LYS A 198 -40.09 -56.51 12.28
C LYS A 198 -41.32 -56.18 11.46
N VAL A 199 -42.15 -57.18 11.20
CA VAL A 199 -43.49 -57.03 10.65
C VAL A 199 -44.51 -57.38 11.73
N ASP A 200 -45.49 -56.50 11.94
CA ASP A 200 -46.58 -56.74 12.88
C ASP A 200 -47.75 -57.42 12.15
N CYS A 201 -48.04 -58.65 12.55
CA CYS A 201 -49.10 -59.47 11.98
C CYS A 201 -50.44 -59.33 12.71
N GLY A 202 -50.55 -58.35 13.61
CA GLY A 202 -51.79 -58.00 14.28
C GLY A 202 -52.05 -58.79 15.55
N THR A 203 -53.26 -58.61 16.11
CA THR A 203 -53.69 -59.28 17.35
C THR A 203 -54.72 -60.37 17.07
N CYS A 204 -54.86 -61.30 18.02
CA CYS A 204 -55.80 -62.39 17.87
C CYS A 204 -57.24 -61.98 18.20
N PRO A 205 -58.25 -62.67 17.62
CA PRO A 205 -59.65 -62.50 18.00
C PRO A 205 -59.89 -62.73 19.51
N ALA A 206 -60.95 -62.12 20.05
CA ALA A 206 -61.27 -62.18 21.48
C ALA A 206 -61.33 -63.63 22.00
N GLY A 207 -60.58 -63.90 23.09
CA GLY A 207 -60.45 -65.23 23.70
C GLY A 207 -59.27 -66.07 23.20
N GLN A 208 -58.42 -65.54 22.31
CA GLN A 208 -57.20 -66.21 21.83
C GLN A 208 -55.94 -65.42 22.17
N THR A 209 -54.83 -66.14 22.39
CA THR A 209 -53.48 -65.61 22.60
C THR A 209 -52.61 -65.95 21.41
N CYS A 210 -51.73 -65.02 21.01
CA CYS A 210 -50.76 -65.28 19.95
C CYS A 210 -49.72 -66.32 20.40
N GLY A 211 -49.54 -67.37 19.61
CA GLY A 211 -48.78 -68.57 19.98
C GLY A 211 -49.54 -69.55 20.90
N GLY A 212 -50.82 -69.28 21.20
CA GLY A 212 -51.62 -70.03 22.17
C GLY A 212 -51.95 -71.49 21.77
N ASN A 213 -51.69 -71.89 20.52
CA ASN A 213 -51.89 -73.26 20.03
C ASN A 213 -50.57 -74.08 20.01
N GLY A 214 -49.47 -73.55 20.53
CA GLY A 214 -48.15 -74.21 20.51
C GLY A 214 -47.35 -73.97 19.22
N THR A 215 -47.97 -73.40 18.18
CA THR A 215 -47.28 -72.88 16.99
C THR A 215 -46.94 -71.40 17.18
N PRO A 216 -45.67 -71.00 16.98
CA PRO A 216 -45.25 -69.61 17.01
C PRO A 216 -46.09 -68.67 16.14
N ASN A 217 -46.44 -67.50 16.67
CA ASN A 217 -47.07 -66.41 15.93
C ASN A 217 -48.40 -66.79 15.23
N GLN A 218 -49.11 -67.78 15.78
CA GLN A 218 -50.45 -68.19 15.35
C GLN A 218 -51.46 -68.08 16.49
N CYS A 219 -52.66 -67.57 16.20
CA CYS A 219 -53.70 -67.41 17.21
C CYS A 219 -54.25 -68.75 17.72
N GLY A 220 -54.39 -68.85 19.05
CA GLY A 220 -54.87 -70.06 19.71
C GLY A 220 -55.45 -69.83 21.10
N SER A 221 -56.17 -70.80 21.64
CA SER A 221 -56.92 -70.64 22.92
C SER A 221 -56.09 -70.90 24.19
N GLY A 222 -54.84 -71.37 24.07
CA GLY A 222 -53.93 -71.60 25.20
C GLY A 222 -53.05 -70.39 25.58
N SER A 223 -52.21 -70.56 26.60
CA SER A 223 -51.22 -69.57 27.05
C SER A 223 -49.88 -69.74 26.33
N CYS A 224 -49.23 -68.63 25.93
CA CYS A 224 -47.90 -68.66 25.30
C CYS A 224 -46.81 -68.19 26.27
N THR A 225 -45.67 -68.90 26.29
CA THR A 225 -44.48 -68.51 27.08
C THR A 225 -43.37 -68.06 26.13
N ALA A 226 -42.97 -66.79 26.21
CA ALA A 226 -41.98 -66.18 25.33
C ALA A 226 -40.57 -66.76 25.58
N LYS A 227 -39.84 -67.09 24.50
CA LYS A 227 -38.44 -67.50 24.54
C LYS A 227 -37.51 -66.28 24.64
N THR A 228 -36.27 -66.50 25.10
CA THR A 228 -35.18 -65.49 25.09
C THR A 228 -34.18 -65.74 23.95
N CYS A 229 -33.32 -64.75 23.64
CA CYS A 229 -32.29 -64.86 22.60
C CYS A 229 -31.38 -66.10 22.76
N ALA A 230 -31.01 -66.41 24.00
CA ALA A 230 -30.21 -67.60 24.31
C ALA A 230 -30.97 -68.91 24.02
N GLN A 231 -32.29 -68.95 24.22
CA GLN A 231 -33.12 -70.12 23.97
C GLN A 231 -33.43 -70.34 22.48
N VAL A 232 -33.34 -69.29 21.66
CA VAL A 232 -33.49 -69.37 20.20
C VAL A 232 -32.15 -69.49 19.47
N GLY A 233 -31.02 -69.51 20.20
CA GLY A 233 -29.68 -69.71 19.64
C GLY A 233 -29.13 -68.54 18.83
N ALA A 234 -29.69 -67.34 19.02
CA ALA A 234 -29.28 -66.12 18.32
C ALA A 234 -28.44 -65.23 19.25
N SER A 235 -27.22 -64.88 18.80
CA SER A 235 -26.32 -63.94 19.48
C SER A 235 -26.25 -62.58 18.77
N CYS A 236 -26.96 -62.42 17.66
CA CYS A 236 -27.12 -61.16 16.94
C CYS A 236 -28.39 -61.19 16.07
N GLY A 237 -28.90 -60.00 15.71
CA GLY A 237 -30.07 -59.84 14.84
C GLY A 237 -31.41 -60.06 15.57
N PHE A 238 -32.51 -59.99 14.82
CA PHE A 238 -33.86 -60.17 15.37
C PHE A 238 -34.32 -61.62 15.25
N ALA A 239 -34.90 -62.17 16.31
CA ALA A 239 -35.49 -63.50 16.36
C ALA A 239 -36.91 -63.46 16.96
N SER A 240 -37.85 -64.32 16.54
CA SER A 240 -39.17 -64.36 17.18
C SER A 240 -39.10 -65.04 18.55
N ASP A 241 -39.78 -64.49 19.55
CA ASP A 241 -39.93 -65.10 20.88
C ASP A 241 -40.88 -66.32 20.88
N GLY A 242 -41.49 -66.63 19.73
CA GLY A 242 -42.44 -67.71 19.57
C GLY A 242 -43.87 -67.36 20.03
N CYS A 243 -44.10 -66.14 20.49
CA CYS A 243 -45.39 -65.63 20.96
C CYS A 243 -45.76 -64.35 20.20
N SER A 244 -45.63 -63.19 20.83
CA SER A 244 -46.11 -61.92 20.29
C SER A 244 -44.98 -60.95 19.93
N GLN A 245 -43.72 -61.24 20.27
CA GLN A 245 -42.64 -60.26 20.17
C GLN A 245 -41.43 -60.75 19.38
N ALA A 246 -40.81 -59.82 18.66
CA ALA A 246 -39.48 -60.01 18.10
C ALA A 246 -38.42 -59.58 19.13
N LEU A 247 -37.53 -60.51 19.47
CA LEU A 247 -36.36 -60.30 20.31
C LEU A 247 -35.25 -59.63 19.50
N ASP A 248 -34.61 -58.60 20.04
CA ASP A 248 -33.35 -58.05 19.53
C ASP A 248 -32.18 -58.73 20.25
N CYS A 249 -31.43 -59.57 19.54
CA CYS A 249 -30.32 -60.34 20.10
C CYS A 249 -28.97 -59.64 19.94
N GLY A 250 -28.96 -58.35 19.57
CA GLY A 250 -27.77 -57.51 19.56
C GLY A 250 -27.09 -57.39 18.18
N LYS A 251 -26.01 -56.60 18.14
CA LYS A 251 -25.19 -56.37 16.94
C LYS A 251 -23.78 -56.94 17.13
N CYS A 252 -23.18 -57.39 16.04
CA CYS A 252 -21.80 -57.87 16.05
C CYS A 252 -20.80 -56.70 16.13
N VAL A 253 -19.66 -56.95 16.77
CA VAL A 253 -18.53 -56.01 16.79
C VAL A 253 -17.76 -56.17 15.48
N SER A 254 -17.46 -55.05 14.81
CA SER A 254 -16.64 -55.03 13.59
C SER A 254 -15.30 -55.73 13.82
N PRO A 255 -14.80 -56.57 12.90
CA PRO A 255 -15.27 -56.80 11.52
C PRO A 255 -16.30 -57.93 11.36
N ALA A 256 -16.78 -58.54 12.45
CA ALA A 256 -17.76 -59.61 12.37
C ALA A 256 -19.15 -59.09 11.93
N THR A 257 -19.81 -59.84 11.05
CA THR A 257 -21.18 -59.56 10.59
C THR A 257 -22.14 -60.65 11.05
N CYS A 258 -23.41 -60.32 11.25
CA CYS A 258 -24.41 -61.30 11.70
C CYS A 258 -24.75 -62.26 10.56
N GLY A 259 -24.35 -63.52 10.69
CA GLY A 259 -24.36 -64.51 9.62
C GLY A 259 -23.04 -64.62 8.83
N GLY A 260 -21.99 -63.87 9.18
CA GLY A 260 -20.77 -63.73 8.38
C GLY A 260 -19.92 -65.00 8.20
N ASP A 261 -20.12 -66.02 9.06
CA ASP A 261 -19.51 -67.36 8.92
C ASP A 261 -20.49 -68.40 8.35
N GLY A 262 -21.55 -67.95 7.68
CA GLY A 262 -22.58 -68.82 7.10
C GLY A 262 -23.59 -69.40 8.11
N LYS A 263 -23.58 -68.94 9.38
CA LYS A 263 -24.53 -69.35 10.43
C LYS A 263 -25.52 -68.24 10.78
N PRO A 264 -26.81 -68.36 10.40
CA PRO A 264 -27.82 -67.33 10.72
C PRO A 264 -27.88 -67.02 12.22
N GLY A 265 -27.93 -65.74 12.58
CA GLY A 265 -28.04 -65.28 13.97
C GLY A 265 -26.74 -65.36 14.80
N GLN A 266 -25.59 -65.64 14.18
CA GLN A 266 -24.28 -65.69 14.84
C GLN A 266 -23.27 -64.72 14.20
N CYS A 267 -22.43 -64.09 15.02
CA CYS A 267 -21.39 -63.18 14.52
C CYS A 267 -20.20 -63.94 13.92
N GLY A 268 -19.76 -63.54 12.73
CA GLY A 268 -18.64 -64.19 12.01
C GLY A 268 -17.96 -63.33 10.94
N CYS A 269 -16.76 -63.70 10.48
CA CYS A 269 -16.03 -63.07 9.37
C CYS A 269 -15.14 -64.10 8.63
N SER A 270 -15.31 -64.20 7.30
CA SER A 270 -14.50 -65.09 6.43
C SER A 270 -13.36 -64.32 5.73
N PRO A 271 -12.07 -64.69 5.95
CA PRO A 271 -10.93 -63.94 5.38
C PRO A 271 -10.75 -64.12 3.88
N LYS A 272 -10.37 -63.05 3.17
CA LYS A 272 -9.99 -63.05 1.75
C LYS A 272 -8.52 -63.41 1.55
N THR A 273 -8.18 -63.95 0.37
CA THR A 273 -6.79 -64.23 -0.05
C THR A 273 -6.23 -63.12 -0.95
N CYS A 274 -4.91 -63.02 -1.13
CA CYS A 274 -4.26 -62.03 -2.00
C CYS A 274 -4.83 -62.03 -3.43
N ALA A 275 -5.08 -63.22 -3.98
CA ALA A 275 -5.69 -63.39 -5.31
C ALA A 275 -7.15 -62.87 -5.35
N MET A 276 -7.91 -63.05 -4.28
CA MET A 276 -9.29 -62.53 -4.17
C MET A 276 -9.33 -61.01 -3.95
N ILE A 277 -8.23 -60.42 -3.47
CA ILE A 277 -8.06 -58.97 -3.30
C ILE A 277 -7.45 -58.34 -4.58
N GLY A 278 -6.88 -59.14 -5.47
CA GLY A 278 -6.29 -58.68 -6.74
C GLY A 278 -4.89 -58.10 -6.61
N VAL A 279 -4.14 -58.45 -5.55
CA VAL A 279 -2.79 -57.93 -5.29
C VAL A 279 -1.72 -59.04 -5.39
N SER A 280 -0.52 -58.67 -5.85
CA SER A 280 0.63 -59.55 -6.03
C SER A 280 1.86 -59.16 -5.21
N CYS A 281 1.79 -58.05 -4.46
CA CYS A 281 2.85 -57.64 -3.54
C CYS A 281 2.30 -56.80 -2.38
N GLY A 282 3.08 -56.71 -1.29
CA GLY A 282 2.80 -55.85 -0.15
C GLY A 282 1.90 -56.47 0.92
N VAL A 283 1.78 -55.78 2.04
CA VAL A 283 0.95 -56.23 3.19
C VAL A 283 -0.44 -55.61 3.08
N VAL A 284 -1.47 -56.45 3.00
CA VAL A 284 -2.88 -56.04 2.87
C VAL A 284 -3.75 -56.65 3.96
N ASP A 285 -4.87 -56.01 4.30
CA ASP A 285 -5.86 -56.56 5.22
C ASP A 285 -6.73 -57.61 4.51
N ASN A 286 -6.94 -58.76 5.15
CA ASN A 286 -7.73 -59.86 4.60
C ASN A 286 -9.25 -59.64 4.68
N GLY A 287 -9.70 -58.44 5.05
CA GLY A 287 -11.11 -58.08 5.23
C GLY A 287 -11.70 -58.48 6.58
N CYS A 288 -10.92 -59.14 7.44
CA CYS A 288 -11.31 -59.54 8.79
C CYS A 288 -10.36 -58.96 9.87
N GLY A 289 -9.65 -57.86 9.55
CA GLY A 289 -8.79 -57.16 10.51
C GLY A 289 -7.45 -57.84 10.77
N GLN A 290 -7.05 -58.80 9.93
CA GLN A 290 -5.74 -59.43 9.98
C GLN A 290 -4.96 -59.09 8.71
N THR A 291 -3.68 -58.75 8.88
CA THR A 291 -2.78 -58.43 7.77
C THR A 291 -2.15 -59.68 7.18
N MET A 292 -2.04 -59.75 5.85
CA MET A 292 -1.34 -60.79 5.11
C MET A 292 -0.33 -60.20 4.13
N ASP A 293 0.82 -60.84 4.00
CA ASP A 293 1.88 -60.45 3.06
C ASP A 293 1.69 -61.17 1.72
N CYS A 294 1.49 -60.40 0.65
CA CYS A 294 1.25 -60.88 -0.70
C CYS A 294 2.52 -60.98 -1.55
N GLY A 295 3.70 -60.82 -0.95
CA GLY A 295 5.00 -61.00 -1.59
C GLY A 295 5.73 -59.69 -1.91
N SER A 296 6.93 -59.83 -2.47
CA SER A 296 7.79 -58.72 -2.92
C SER A 296 8.01 -58.78 -4.42
N CYS A 297 8.25 -57.63 -5.04
CA CYS A 297 8.52 -57.54 -6.47
C CYS A 297 9.94 -58.01 -6.85
N GLY A 298 10.15 -58.29 -8.14
CA GLY A 298 11.45 -58.68 -8.69
C GLY A 298 12.48 -57.54 -8.65
N GLN A 299 13.74 -57.81 -9.03
CA GLN A 299 14.77 -56.78 -9.05
C GLN A 299 14.42 -55.63 -10.00
N GLY A 300 14.37 -54.40 -9.46
CA GLY A 300 14.09 -53.18 -10.22
C GLY A 300 12.62 -52.75 -10.24
N GLU A 301 11.73 -53.43 -9.53
CA GLU A 301 10.31 -53.09 -9.42
C GLU A 301 9.95 -52.68 -7.99
N THR A 302 9.01 -51.75 -7.85
CA THR A 302 8.44 -51.36 -6.55
C THR A 302 6.98 -51.80 -6.47
N CYS A 303 6.53 -52.15 -5.26
CA CYS A 303 5.13 -52.50 -5.04
C CYS A 303 4.27 -51.24 -5.15
N GLY A 304 3.33 -51.22 -6.09
CA GLY A 304 2.61 -50.01 -6.52
C GLY A 304 3.23 -49.30 -7.73
N GLY A 305 4.40 -49.72 -8.20
CA GLY A 305 5.15 -49.07 -9.27
C GLY A 305 4.53 -49.22 -10.66
N SER A 306 3.46 -49.99 -10.85
CA SER A 306 2.68 -50.01 -12.09
C SER A 306 1.62 -48.91 -12.16
N GLY A 307 1.51 -48.07 -11.12
CA GLY A 307 0.40 -47.12 -10.94
C GLY A 307 -0.84 -47.73 -10.30
N GLN A 308 -0.83 -49.04 -9.95
CA GLN A 308 -1.90 -49.73 -9.23
C GLN A 308 -1.40 -50.24 -7.87
N PRO A 309 -2.10 -49.93 -6.75
CA PRO A 309 -1.71 -50.42 -5.42
C PRO A 309 -1.62 -51.95 -5.35
N GLY A 310 -0.53 -52.47 -4.79
CA GLY A 310 -0.33 -53.92 -4.60
C GLY A 310 0.07 -54.69 -5.86
N LEU A 311 0.42 -54.00 -6.95
CA LEU A 311 0.98 -54.61 -8.17
C LEU A 311 2.41 -54.12 -8.43
N CYS A 312 3.26 -55.01 -8.91
CA CYS A 312 4.64 -54.69 -9.25
C CYS A 312 4.75 -53.93 -10.57
N GLY A 313 5.63 -52.92 -10.60
CA GLY A 313 6.00 -52.20 -11.82
C GLY A 313 7.08 -51.16 -11.54
N CYS A 314 7.40 -50.34 -12.54
CA CYS A 314 8.28 -49.19 -12.39
C CYS A 314 7.57 -47.90 -12.83
N ALA A 315 7.38 -46.97 -11.89
CA ALA A 315 6.76 -45.67 -12.15
C ALA A 315 7.86 -44.61 -12.16
N CYS A 316 8.31 -44.22 -13.35
CA CYS A 316 9.15 -43.03 -13.55
C CYS A 316 8.28 -41.95 -14.18
N THR A 317 7.67 -41.12 -13.36
CA THR A 317 7.00 -39.88 -13.80
C THR A 317 7.93 -38.72 -13.48
N LEU A 318 8.66 -38.23 -14.49
CA LEU A 318 9.48 -37.03 -14.35
C LEU A 318 8.64 -35.81 -14.78
N PRO A 319 8.60 -34.73 -13.98
CA PRO A 319 7.94 -33.49 -14.38
C PRO A 319 8.51 -32.94 -15.69
N HIS A 320 7.61 -32.54 -16.61
CA HIS A 320 7.95 -31.88 -17.87
C HIS A 320 8.97 -32.61 -18.77
N ALA A 321 8.96 -33.95 -18.68
CA ALA A 321 9.98 -34.78 -19.29
C ALA A 321 9.45 -36.14 -19.73
N ALA A 322 9.98 -36.61 -20.86
CA ALA A 322 9.87 -38.01 -21.25
C ALA A 322 10.91 -38.83 -20.48
N ALA A 323 10.44 -39.82 -19.71
CA ALA A 323 11.28 -40.69 -18.89
C ALA A 323 11.24 -42.15 -19.38
N SER A 324 12.35 -42.88 -19.21
CA SER A 324 12.38 -44.33 -19.38
C SER A 324 12.90 -45.00 -18.11
N CYS A 325 12.30 -46.15 -17.75
CA CYS A 325 12.75 -46.95 -16.62
C CYS A 325 13.46 -48.21 -17.12
N ALA A 326 14.70 -48.39 -16.68
CA ALA A 326 15.46 -49.63 -16.89
C ALA A 326 16.11 -50.07 -15.56
N ALA A 327 15.87 -51.32 -15.15
CA ALA A 327 16.44 -51.91 -13.94
C ALA A 327 16.19 -51.10 -12.64
N GLY A 328 15.04 -50.41 -12.55
CA GLY A 328 14.69 -49.59 -11.39
C GLY A 328 15.39 -48.22 -11.33
N VAL A 329 16.07 -47.81 -12.40
CA VAL A 329 16.67 -46.47 -12.55
C VAL A 329 15.89 -45.68 -13.59
N CYS A 330 15.45 -44.47 -13.21
CA CYS A 330 14.84 -43.53 -14.12
C CYS A 330 15.92 -42.83 -14.96
N SER A 331 15.67 -42.67 -16.25
CA SER A 331 16.53 -41.93 -17.16
C SER A 331 15.72 -40.92 -17.96
N LEU A 332 16.24 -39.69 -18.04
CA LEU A 332 15.69 -38.62 -18.87
C LEU A 332 15.93 -38.95 -20.35
N GLN A 333 14.88 -39.08 -21.15
CA GLN A 333 14.98 -39.26 -22.61
C GLN A 333 14.96 -37.93 -23.36
N GLY A 334 14.30 -36.93 -22.78
CA GLY A 334 14.24 -35.56 -23.28
C GLY A 334 13.22 -34.75 -22.51
N CYS A 335 13.43 -33.45 -22.46
CA CYS A 335 12.45 -32.52 -21.93
C CYS A 335 11.27 -32.34 -22.89
N ASP A 336 10.13 -31.98 -22.33
CA ASP A 336 9.01 -31.46 -23.10
C ASP A 336 9.42 -30.16 -23.81
N ALA A 337 8.67 -29.76 -24.84
CA ALA A 337 8.95 -28.52 -25.57
C ALA A 337 9.02 -27.32 -24.62
N ASP A 338 10.04 -26.47 -24.81
CA ASP A 338 10.33 -25.28 -24.01
C ASP A 338 10.74 -25.55 -22.55
N TRP A 339 10.98 -26.80 -22.15
CA TRP A 339 11.56 -27.15 -20.86
C TRP A 339 13.03 -27.57 -20.99
N ALA A 340 13.83 -27.27 -19.97
CA ALA A 340 15.23 -27.65 -19.88
C ALA A 340 15.58 -28.16 -18.48
N ASP A 341 16.47 -29.14 -18.46
CA ASP A 341 17.16 -29.66 -17.28
C ASP A 341 18.42 -28.81 -17.04
N CYS A 342 18.38 -27.91 -16.05
CA CYS A 342 19.42 -26.91 -15.81
C CYS A 342 20.34 -27.23 -14.64
N ASP A 343 19.94 -28.11 -13.74
CA ASP A 343 20.77 -28.63 -12.65
C ASP A 343 21.34 -30.04 -12.89
N ALA A 344 20.93 -30.70 -13.98
CA ALA A 344 21.29 -32.06 -14.36
C ALA A 344 20.85 -33.14 -13.35
N ASP A 345 19.85 -32.85 -12.53
CA ASP A 345 19.27 -33.79 -11.57
C ASP A 345 18.04 -34.49 -12.17
N VAL A 346 18.25 -35.71 -12.64
CA VAL A 346 17.21 -36.54 -13.25
C VAL A 346 15.99 -36.75 -12.34
N ASP A 347 16.14 -36.65 -11.03
CA ASP A 347 15.06 -36.94 -10.08
C ASP A 347 14.00 -35.83 -10.03
N ASN A 348 14.33 -34.61 -10.47
CA ASN A 348 13.40 -33.47 -10.47
C ASN A 348 12.83 -33.12 -11.86
N GLY A 349 13.35 -33.74 -12.93
CA GLY A 349 12.82 -33.64 -14.30
C GLY A 349 13.43 -32.49 -15.09
N CYS A 350 12.61 -31.79 -15.87
CA CYS A 350 13.03 -30.56 -16.54
C CYS A 350 12.34 -29.38 -15.86
N GLU A 351 13.08 -28.65 -15.06
CA GLU A 351 12.60 -27.75 -14.02
C GLU A 351 12.43 -26.30 -14.48
N VAL A 352 13.01 -25.96 -15.64
CA VAL A 352 13.03 -24.59 -16.16
C VAL A 352 12.29 -24.47 -17.47
N HIS A 353 11.35 -23.53 -17.55
CA HIS A 353 10.65 -23.20 -18.79
C HIS A 353 11.37 -22.06 -19.53
N VAL A 354 12.13 -22.40 -20.58
CA VAL A 354 13.07 -21.51 -21.26
C VAL A 354 12.42 -20.55 -22.27
N ALA A 355 11.10 -20.64 -22.46
CA ALA A 355 10.36 -19.78 -23.38
C ALA A 355 9.80 -18.51 -22.74
N ASP A 356 9.62 -18.48 -21.42
CA ASP A 356 9.06 -17.33 -20.69
C ASP A 356 9.80 -16.94 -19.41
N ASP A 357 10.79 -17.73 -18.95
CA ASP A 357 11.65 -17.38 -17.82
C ASP A 357 12.74 -16.37 -18.25
N PRO A 358 12.74 -15.11 -17.75
CA PRO A 358 13.77 -14.13 -18.04
C PRO A 358 15.17 -14.50 -17.53
N ASP A 359 15.30 -15.40 -16.55
CA ASP A 359 16.58 -15.86 -16.04
C ASP A 359 17.16 -17.05 -16.86
N HIS A 360 16.35 -17.69 -17.70
CA HIS A 360 16.73 -18.88 -18.48
C HIS A 360 16.22 -18.82 -19.94
N CYS A 361 16.17 -17.63 -20.52
CA CYS A 361 15.53 -17.42 -21.82
C CYS A 361 16.34 -18.05 -22.97
N SER A 362 15.73 -18.96 -23.75
CA SER A 362 16.36 -19.80 -24.78
C SER A 362 17.35 -20.86 -24.28
N GLY A 363 17.41 -21.09 -22.96
CA GLY A 363 18.25 -22.12 -22.36
C GLY A 363 18.73 -21.77 -20.95
N CYS A 364 19.28 -22.77 -20.29
CA CYS A 364 19.79 -22.64 -18.92
C CYS A 364 20.80 -21.50 -18.76
N ASN A 365 20.62 -20.69 -17.72
CA ASN A 365 21.48 -19.57 -17.34
C ASN A 365 21.64 -18.49 -18.42
N LYS A 366 20.72 -18.40 -19.38
CA LYS A 366 20.68 -17.33 -20.40
C LYS A 366 19.79 -16.18 -19.95
N LYS A 367 20.20 -15.54 -18.85
CA LYS A 367 19.47 -14.41 -18.27
C LYS A 367 19.42 -13.23 -19.24
N CYS A 368 18.21 -12.70 -19.45
CA CYS A 368 17.99 -11.44 -20.12
C CYS A 368 18.39 -10.29 -19.18
N THR A 369 19.31 -9.43 -19.60
CA THR A 369 19.76 -8.28 -18.80
C THR A 369 19.70 -7.00 -19.62
N TYR A 370 19.03 -5.99 -19.07
CA TYR A 370 18.93 -4.65 -19.63
C TYR A 370 19.30 -3.66 -18.53
N ALA A 371 20.11 -2.65 -18.85
CA ALA A 371 20.49 -1.66 -17.85
C ALA A 371 19.27 -0.83 -17.47
N HIS A 372 18.95 -0.77 -16.17
CA HIS A 372 17.84 0.02 -15.62
C HIS A 372 16.47 -0.25 -16.26
N ALA A 373 16.22 -1.50 -16.66
CA ALA A 373 14.95 -1.94 -17.18
C ALA A 373 14.63 -3.36 -16.74
N GLY A 374 13.34 -3.67 -16.64
CA GLY A 374 12.87 -5.04 -16.52
C GLY A 374 13.26 -5.87 -17.73
N ALA A 375 13.35 -7.19 -17.56
CA ALA A 375 13.62 -8.12 -18.65
C ALA A 375 12.41 -9.05 -18.85
N LEU A 376 12.06 -9.31 -20.10
CA LEU A 376 10.99 -10.22 -20.50
C LEU A 376 11.59 -11.33 -21.37
N CYS A 377 11.07 -12.54 -21.22
CA CYS A 377 11.30 -13.62 -22.17
C CYS A 377 9.98 -13.96 -22.86
N GLY A 378 9.97 -13.89 -24.19
CA GLY A 378 8.80 -14.25 -24.99
C GLY A 378 9.22 -15.18 -26.11
N GLN A 379 8.71 -16.42 -26.08
CA GLN A 379 9.02 -17.45 -27.08
C GLN A 379 10.54 -17.67 -27.22
N GLY A 380 11.26 -17.67 -26.09
CA GLY A 380 12.71 -17.84 -26.06
C GLY A 380 13.51 -16.67 -26.62
N THR A 381 12.91 -15.49 -26.81
CA THR A 381 13.62 -14.27 -27.21
C THR A 381 13.57 -13.25 -26.08
N CYS A 382 14.74 -12.76 -25.67
CA CYS A 382 14.83 -11.67 -24.71
C CYS A 382 14.25 -10.39 -25.31
N ALA A 383 13.36 -9.75 -24.57
CA ALA A 383 12.85 -8.42 -24.85
C ALA A 383 13.01 -7.52 -23.62
N MET A 384 13.28 -6.24 -23.86
CA MET A 384 13.32 -5.26 -22.79
C MET A 384 11.90 -5.00 -22.28
N GLY A 385 11.74 -4.99 -20.96
CA GLY A 385 10.51 -4.61 -20.28
C GLY A 385 10.40 -3.10 -20.11
N THR A 386 9.67 -2.67 -19.09
CA THR A 386 9.58 -1.25 -18.73
C THR A 386 10.88 -0.77 -18.07
N CYS A 387 11.28 0.47 -18.33
CA CYS A 387 12.34 1.12 -17.59
C CYS A 387 12.03 1.15 -16.09
N ASP A 388 13.08 1.09 -15.28
CA ASP A 388 13.02 1.39 -13.87
C ASP A 388 12.50 2.83 -13.67
N GLN A 389 11.88 3.10 -12.52
CA GLN A 389 11.35 4.43 -12.23
C GLN A 389 12.45 5.51 -12.38
N GLY A 390 12.13 6.56 -13.12
CA GLY A 390 13.03 7.68 -13.38
C GLY A 390 14.05 7.44 -14.48
N TRP A 391 14.10 6.24 -15.08
CA TRP A 391 14.94 5.93 -16.23
C TRP A 391 14.15 5.95 -17.53
N THR A 392 14.79 6.34 -18.62
CA THR A 392 14.16 6.42 -19.94
C THR A 392 15.14 5.96 -21.01
N ASP A 393 14.63 5.15 -21.94
CA ASP A 393 15.30 4.76 -23.18
C ASP A 393 15.26 5.94 -24.17
N CYS A 394 16.37 6.69 -24.23
CA CYS A 394 16.45 7.93 -25.01
C CYS A 394 16.88 7.71 -26.46
N ASP A 395 17.65 6.66 -26.74
CA ASP A 395 18.06 6.31 -28.11
C ASP A 395 17.08 5.34 -28.81
N LYS A 396 16.10 4.82 -28.05
CA LYS A 396 15.05 3.89 -28.46
C LYS A 396 15.62 2.54 -28.87
N THR A 397 16.72 2.14 -28.25
CA THR A 397 17.39 0.87 -28.53
C THR A 397 17.42 -0.02 -27.29
N ALA A 398 16.66 -1.11 -27.35
CA ALA A 398 16.56 -2.08 -26.27
C ALA A 398 17.90 -2.75 -25.88
N VAL A 399 18.97 -2.60 -26.68
CA VAL A 399 20.26 -3.24 -26.42
C VAL A 399 21.02 -2.55 -25.29
N THR A 400 20.90 -1.24 -25.18
CA THR A 400 21.60 -0.44 -24.15
C THR A 400 20.77 -0.26 -22.87
N GLY A 401 19.46 -0.48 -22.94
CA GLY A 401 18.55 -0.46 -21.80
C GLY A 401 17.77 0.86 -21.68
N CYS A 402 17.72 1.41 -20.47
CA CYS A 402 17.20 2.74 -20.19
C CYS A 402 18.35 3.57 -19.62
N GLU A 403 18.98 4.38 -20.46
CA GLU A 403 20.34 4.86 -20.26
C GLU A 403 20.40 6.12 -19.42
N ILE A 404 19.29 6.86 -19.35
CA ILE A 404 19.23 8.20 -18.80
C ILE A 404 18.25 8.25 -17.66
N ASN A 405 18.73 8.72 -16.50
CA ASN A 405 17.90 9.02 -15.36
C ASN A 405 17.28 10.42 -15.52
N THR A 406 16.11 10.49 -16.13
CA THR A 406 15.38 11.75 -16.39
C THR A 406 14.83 12.40 -15.11
N ASP A 407 14.88 11.70 -13.97
CA ASP A 407 14.50 12.25 -12.67
C ASP A 407 15.62 13.05 -11.98
N ALA A 408 16.88 12.82 -12.38
CA ALA A 408 18.05 13.35 -11.71
C ALA A 408 19.08 14.03 -12.63
N ASP A 409 19.06 13.74 -13.93
CA ASP A 409 19.99 14.33 -14.91
C ASP A 409 19.50 15.72 -15.36
N PRO A 410 20.22 16.81 -15.02
CA PRO A 410 19.84 18.15 -15.45
C PRO A 410 19.93 18.39 -16.96
N ALA A 411 20.58 17.50 -17.72
CA ALA A 411 20.63 17.58 -19.19
C ALA A 411 19.43 16.89 -19.87
N ASN A 412 18.63 16.11 -19.13
CA ASN A 412 17.53 15.28 -19.63
C ASN A 412 16.34 15.26 -18.64
N CYS A 413 16.06 16.38 -17.98
CA CYS A 413 15.15 16.42 -16.85
C CYS A 413 13.69 16.35 -17.30
N GLY A 414 12.96 15.34 -16.83
CA GLY A 414 11.57 15.08 -17.19
C GLY A 414 11.37 14.38 -18.54
N SER A 415 12.29 14.59 -19.50
CA SER A 415 12.37 13.81 -20.72
C SER A 415 13.72 13.94 -21.41
N CYS A 416 14.00 13.01 -22.33
CA CYS A 416 15.22 13.00 -23.14
C CYS A 416 15.44 14.31 -23.89
N GLY A 417 16.62 14.91 -23.73
CA GLY A 417 17.01 16.17 -24.37
C GLY A 417 16.48 17.44 -23.71
N GLU A 418 15.64 17.34 -22.67
CA GLU A 418 15.16 18.51 -21.93
C GLU A 418 16.21 18.96 -20.91
N SER A 419 17.07 19.88 -21.31
CA SER A 419 18.11 20.43 -20.44
C SER A 419 17.60 21.60 -19.60
N CYS A 420 17.88 21.58 -18.30
CA CYS A 420 17.59 22.68 -17.39
C CYS A 420 18.50 23.89 -17.62
N SER A 421 17.99 25.10 -17.35
CA SER A 421 18.74 26.34 -17.52
C SER A 421 19.98 26.37 -16.64
N SER A 422 21.12 26.71 -17.24
CA SER A 422 22.38 26.98 -16.55
C SER A 422 22.71 28.48 -16.46
N THR A 423 21.77 29.34 -16.87
CA THR A 423 21.95 30.78 -16.89
C THR A 423 21.98 31.32 -15.46
N GLY A 424 23.12 31.83 -15.02
CA GLY A 424 23.25 32.48 -13.71
C GLY A 424 23.26 31.54 -12.50
N GLY A 425 23.34 30.23 -12.70
CA GLY A 425 23.30 29.24 -11.61
C GLY A 425 23.74 27.85 -12.02
N THR A 426 23.65 26.91 -11.07
CA THR A 426 23.88 25.48 -11.32
C THR A 426 22.55 24.77 -11.49
N PRO A 427 22.27 24.14 -12.66
CA PRO A 427 21.02 23.43 -12.87
C PRO A 427 20.90 22.20 -11.97
N LYS A 428 19.67 21.87 -11.59
CA LYS A 428 19.27 20.70 -10.81
C LYS A 428 18.08 20.02 -11.46
N CYS A 429 17.95 18.72 -11.27
CA CYS A 429 16.76 17.96 -11.63
C CYS A 429 16.29 17.21 -10.39
N TRP A 430 15.03 17.43 -9.99
CA TRP A 430 14.42 16.78 -8.82
C TRP A 430 13.09 16.16 -9.22
N GLY A 431 13.09 14.84 -9.45
CA GLY A 431 11.89 14.09 -9.82
C GLY A 431 11.31 14.53 -11.16
N GLY A 432 12.20 14.79 -12.13
CA GLY A 432 11.83 15.19 -13.48
C GLY A 432 11.46 16.67 -13.63
N VAL A 433 11.62 17.47 -12.58
CA VAL A 433 11.37 18.91 -12.60
C VAL A 433 12.69 19.68 -12.52
N CYS A 434 12.89 20.61 -13.46
CA CYS A 434 14.04 21.49 -13.45
C CYS A 434 14.03 22.44 -12.25
N GLY A 435 15.18 22.55 -11.60
CA GLY A 435 15.50 23.56 -10.60
C GLY A 435 16.84 24.22 -10.89
N ILE A 436 17.14 25.31 -10.20
CA ILE A 436 18.42 26.01 -10.34
C ILE A 436 18.91 26.55 -8.99
N ASP A 437 20.17 26.28 -8.67
CA ASP A 437 20.86 26.90 -7.54
C ASP A 437 21.57 28.17 -8.05
N CYS A 438 21.02 29.34 -7.74
CA CYS A 438 21.58 30.60 -8.22
C CYS A 438 22.98 30.87 -7.69
N ALA A 439 23.84 31.38 -8.57
CA ALA A 439 25.17 31.83 -8.18
C ALA A 439 25.07 33.01 -7.19
N ALA A 440 26.08 33.17 -6.34
CA ALA A 440 26.07 34.15 -5.27
C ALA A 440 25.82 35.60 -5.77
N GLY A 441 24.67 36.16 -5.40
CA GLY A 441 24.24 37.50 -5.78
C GLY A 441 23.34 37.56 -7.02
N LEU A 442 22.96 36.43 -7.58
CA LEU A 442 21.87 36.31 -8.55
C LEU A 442 20.65 35.66 -7.88
N GLY A 443 19.46 35.88 -8.44
CA GLY A 443 18.22 35.25 -8.03
C GLY A 443 17.28 35.05 -9.22
N ASP A 444 16.49 33.99 -9.14
CA ASP A 444 15.29 33.76 -9.95
C ASP A 444 14.12 34.49 -9.26
N CYS A 445 13.81 35.70 -9.70
CA CYS A 445 12.84 36.56 -9.03
C CYS A 445 11.47 36.59 -9.72
N ASN A 446 11.36 36.02 -10.92
CA ASN A 446 10.09 35.75 -11.59
C ASN A 446 9.57 34.32 -11.34
N ALA A 447 10.35 33.47 -10.65
CA ALA A 447 10.10 32.05 -10.40
C ALA A 447 10.02 31.20 -11.68
N ASN A 448 10.70 31.65 -12.73
CA ASN A 448 10.77 30.97 -14.01
C ASN A 448 12.14 30.30 -14.21
N VAL A 449 12.25 29.07 -13.73
CA VAL A 449 13.48 28.26 -13.83
C VAL A 449 14.03 28.10 -15.26
N ALA A 450 13.22 28.34 -16.29
CA ALA A 450 13.63 28.23 -17.69
C ALA A 450 14.56 29.38 -18.14
N ASP A 451 14.40 30.60 -17.62
CA ASP A 451 15.28 31.73 -17.95
C ASP A 451 16.46 31.91 -16.97
N GLY A 452 16.43 31.17 -15.85
CA GLY A 452 17.55 30.98 -14.95
C GLY A 452 17.55 31.97 -13.78
N CYS A 453 18.73 32.44 -13.37
CA CYS A 453 18.88 33.45 -12.32
C CYS A 453 19.19 34.81 -12.95
N GLU A 454 18.13 35.41 -13.50
CA GLU A 454 18.13 36.61 -14.33
C GLU A 454 18.36 37.90 -13.56
N THR A 455 18.12 37.90 -12.24
CA THR A 455 18.14 39.12 -11.44
C THR A 455 19.44 39.29 -10.65
N ASN A 456 20.16 40.39 -10.88
CA ASN A 456 21.34 40.75 -10.07
C ASN A 456 20.93 41.38 -8.73
N LEU A 457 20.99 40.59 -7.66
CA LEU A 457 20.63 41.02 -6.31
C LEU A 457 21.61 42.04 -5.71
N LYS A 458 22.79 42.25 -6.29
CA LYS A 458 23.77 43.22 -5.77
C LYS A 458 23.51 44.64 -6.25
N THR A 459 22.79 44.80 -7.36
CA THR A 459 22.60 46.08 -8.04
C THR A 459 21.15 46.39 -8.38
N SER A 460 20.26 45.38 -8.41
CA SER A 460 18.84 45.58 -8.66
C SER A 460 18.21 46.41 -7.54
N LEU A 461 17.55 47.50 -7.93
CA LEU A 461 16.87 48.38 -6.97
C LEU A 461 15.62 47.73 -6.38
N HIS A 462 14.95 46.86 -7.15
CA HIS A 462 13.70 46.20 -6.74
C HIS A 462 13.91 44.82 -6.10
N HIS A 463 15.14 44.29 -6.17
CA HIS A 463 15.50 42.96 -5.67
C HIS A 463 16.83 42.98 -4.91
N CYS A 464 17.05 43.99 -4.06
CA CYS A 464 18.35 44.26 -3.47
C CYS A 464 18.68 43.25 -2.35
N GLY A 465 19.59 42.31 -2.59
CA GLY A 465 19.97 41.27 -1.64
C GLY A 465 18.95 40.13 -1.50
N SER A 466 17.73 40.29 -2.03
CA SER A 466 16.71 39.25 -2.12
C SER A 466 15.62 39.66 -3.12
N CYS A 467 14.91 38.70 -3.71
CA CYS A 467 13.86 38.96 -4.70
C CYS A 467 12.68 39.80 -4.20
N THR A 468 12.51 39.99 -2.90
CA THR A 468 11.38 40.75 -2.34
C THR A 468 11.78 42.11 -1.78
N LYS A 469 13.07 42.48 -1.84
CA LYS A 469 13.56 43.73 -1.23
C LYS A 469 13.62 44.86 -2.25
N ASP A 470 12.54 45.64 -2.28
CA ASP A 470 12.47 46.87 -3.05
C ASP A 470 13.01 48.07 -2.25
N CYS A 471 14.05 48.74 -2.76
CA CYS A 471 14.61 49.95 -2.16
C CYS A 471 13.95 51.24 -2.69
N ALA A 472 13.11 51.18 -3.73
CA ALA A 472 12.45 52.32 -4.35
C ALA A 472 11.01 52.53 -3.85
N ASN A 473 10.38 51.54 -3.23
CA ASN A 473 8.98 51.63 -2.83
C ASN A 473 8.65 50.87 -1.52
N PRO A 474 8.32 51.58 -0.41
CA PRO A 474 8.36 53.03 -0.26
C PRO A 474 9.80 53.53 -0.04
N LEU A 475 10.11 54.73 -0.55
CA LEU A 475 11.33 55.43 -0.16
C LEU A 475 11.25 55.86 1.31
N PRO A 476 12.36 55.76 2.08
CA PRO A 476 12.45 56.34 3.41
C PRO A 476 12.24 57.86 3.40
N THR A 477 11.95 58.43 4.57
CA THR A 477 11.61 59.85 4.70
C THR A 477 12.76 60.72 4.21
N GLY A 478 12.44 61.70 3.37
CA GLY A 478 13.41 62.69 2.89
C GLY A 478 14.40 62.19 1.83
N VAL A 479 14.32 60.92 1.42
CA VAL A 479 15.14 60.37 0.34
C VAL A 479 14.52 60.74 -1.02
N ALA A 480 15.34 61.23 -1.95
CA ALA A 480 14.92 61.50 -3.33
C ALA A 480 15.17 60.30 -4.24
N THR A 481 16.36 59.69 -4.14
CA THR A 481 16.69 58.46 -4.86
C THR A 481 17.43 57.49 -3.96
N ALA A 482 17.13 56.21 -4.11
CA ALA A 482 17.83 55.10 -3.46
C ALA A 482 18.72 54.37 -4.47
N LYS A 483 19.68 53.61 -3.97
CA LYS A 483 20.50 52.68 -4.75
C LYS A 483 20.62 51.33 -4.01
N CYS A 484 20.83 50.27 -4.78
CA CYS A 484 21.30 49.01 -4.23
C CYS A 484 22.82 48.93 -4.34
N THR A 485 23.51 48.65 -3.25
CA THR A 485 24.97 48.47 -3.23
C THR A 485 25.30 47.21 -2.47
N ALA A 486 25.88 46.23 -3.17
CA ALA A 486 26.26 44.93 -2.60
C ALA A 486 25.11 44.21 -1.88
N GLY A 487 23.87 44.38 -2.35
CA GLY A 487 22.67 43.75 -1.76
C GLY A 487 22.09 44.49 -0.55
N ALA A 488 22.61 45.68 -0.22
CA ALA A 488 22.04 46.57 0.76
C ALA A 488 21.44 47.83 0.10
N CYS A 489 20.23 48.20 0.52
CA CYS A 489 19.67 49.50 0.16
C CYS A 489 20.50 50.60 0.80
N ALA A 490 20.78 51.66 0.05
CA ALA A 490 21.48 52.84 0.51
C ALA A 490 20.84 54.09 -0.07
N VAL A 491 20.97 55.21 0.65
CA VAL A 491 20.57 56.53 0.14
C VAL A 491 21.52 56.91 -0.99
N SER A 492 20.97 57.26 -2.14
CA SER A 492 21.74 57.78 -3.27
C SER A 492 21.75 59.29 -3.24
N THR A 493 20.57 59.91 -3.13
CA THR A 493 20.41 61.35 -2.95
C THR A 493 19.26 61.68 -2.01
N CYS A 494 19.42 62.75 -1.25
CA CYS A 494 18.35 63.33 -0.44
C CYS A 494 17.49 64.29 -1.26
N ALA A 495 16.24 64.47 -0.81
CA ALA A 495 15.38 65.55 -1.29
C ALA A 495 16.03 66.91 -1.02
N SER A 496 15.66 67.93 -1.81
CA SER A 496 16.21 69.28 -1.66
C SER A 496 16.07 69.78 -0.22
N GLY A 497 17.16 70.33 0.32
CA GLY A 497 17.23 70.80 1.71
C GLY A 497 17.35 69.69 2.75
N ARG A 498 17.47 68.42 2.36
CA ARG A 498 17.68 67.31 3.30
C ARG A 498 19.05 66.65 3.20
N PHE A 499 19.50 66.09 4.30
CA PHE A 499 20.83 65.49 4.43
C PHE A 499 20.77 64.22 5.28
N ASP A 500 21.51 63.20 4.84
CA ASP A 500 21.74 61.92 5.54
C ASP A 500 23.08 62.01 6.28
N GLN A 501 23.06 62.04 7.62
CA GLN A 501 24.29 62.22 8.42
C GLN A 501 24.92 60.90 8.83
N ASN A 502 24.16 59.81 8.86
CA ASN A 502 24.60 58.55 9.43
C ASN A 502 24.69 57.40 8.41
N THR A 503 24.32 57.66 7.15
CA THR A 503 24.29 56.71 6.02
C THR A 503 23.35 55.52 6.20
N THR A 504 22.46 55.60 7.18
CA THR A 504 21.50 54.54 7.49
C THR A 504 20.28 54.70 6.59
N PHE A 505 19.99 53.66 5.82
CA PHE A 505 18.88 53.74 4.87
C PHE A 505 17.51 53.84 5.56
N LYS A 506 17.37 53.28 6.76
CA LYS A 506 16.06 53.08 7.41
C LYS A 506 15.41 54.39 7.88
N ASP A 507 16.19 55.31 8.41
CA ASP A 507 15.79 56.64 8.87
C ASP A 507 15.83 57.69 7.76
N GLY A 508 16.50 57.39 6.64
CA GLY A 508 16.43 58.19 5.42
C GLY A 508 17.32 59.43 5.48
N CYS A 509 16.82 60.57 4.99
CA CYS A 509 17.53 61.85 5.12
C CYS A 509 16.92 62.65 6.25
N GLU A 510 17.45 62.42 7.43
CA GLU A 510 16.92 62.84 8.72
C GLU A 510 17.06 64.34 8.97
N CYS A 511 18.03 65.00 8.34
CA CYS A 511 18.24 66.43 8.52
C CYS A 511 17.51 67.28 7.52
N LEU A 512 16.82 68.31 8.00
CA LEU A 512 16.28 69.39 7.19
C LEU A 512 17.10 70.65 7.48
N ALA A 513 17.79 71.17 6.46
CA ALA A 513 18.40 72.48 6.51
C ALA A 513 17.32 73.56 6.56
N GLU A 514 17.49 74.50 7.47
CA GLU A 514 16.91 75.84 7.36
C GLU A 514 17.47 76.67 6.19
N ALA A 515 16.83 77.81 5.94
CA ALA A 515 17.31 78.84 5.03
C ALA A 515 18.08 79.97 5.77
N HIS A 516 18.81 79.65 6.85
CA HIS A 516 19.64 80.66 7.49
C HIS A 516 20.87 80.97 6.63
N PRO A 517 21.42 82.20 6.66
CA PRO A 517 22.53 82.56 5.80
C PRO A 517 23.86 81.96 6.27
N ASN A 518 24.56 81.30 5.34
CA ASN A 518 25.80 80.56 5.67
C ASN A 518 27.08 81.39 5.71
N SER A 519 26.94 82.70 5.79
CA SER A 519 28.10 83.60 5.76
C SER A 519 27.89 84.82 6.64
N CYS A 520 28.97 85.25 7.27
CA CYS A 520 28.97 86.45 8.09
C CYS A 520 28.45 87.68 7.33
N ALA A 521 28.77 87.84 6.05
CA ALA A 521 28.39 89.01 5.27
C ALA A 521 26.86 89.12 5.09
N SER A 522 26.20 87.98 4.87
CA SER A 522 24.76 87.86 4.66
C SER A 522 23.95 87.61 5.94
N ALA A 523 24.55 87.81 7.11
CA ALA A 523 23.94 87.49 8.40
C ALA A 523 22.51 88.03 8.55
N LEU A 524 21.60 87.18 9.03
CA LEU A 524 20.18 87.51 9.20
C LEU A 524 19.97 88.48 10.37
N ALA A 525 19.25 89.57 10.13
CA ALA A 525 18.93 90.53 11.17
C ALA A 525 17.90 89.98 12.16
N ILE A 526 18.25 89.95 13.45
CA ILE A 526 17.36 89.52 14.53
C ILE A 526 16.47 90.69 14.95
N LEU A 527 15.15 90.46 14.98
CA LEU A 527 14.18 91.47 15.38
C LEU A 527 13.73 91.30 16.84
N PRO A 528 13.53 92.39 17.61
CA PRO A 528 13.72 93.78 17.22
C PRO A 528 15.20 94.16 17.02
N ASN A 529 15.48 95.03 16.05
CA ASN A 529 16.82 95.53 15.75
C ASN A 529 16.79 97.08 15.70
N PRO A 530 17.17 97.80 16.77
CA PRO A 530 17.93 97.35 17.93
C PRO A 530 17.07 96.75 19.06
N ILE A 531 17.66 95.84 19.83
CA ILE A 531 17.13 95.29 21.08
C ILE A 531 17.32 96.32 22.19
N ALA A 532 16.21 96.79 22.77
CA ALA A 532 16.22 97.75 23.86
C ALA A 532 16.67 97.13 25.18
N VAL A 533 17.18 97.95 26.10
CA VAL A 533 17.47 97.55 27.49
C VAL A 533 16.22 96.94 28.13
N GLY A 534 16.36 95.77 28.74
CA GLY A 534 15.27 94.98 29.31
C GLY A 534 14.50 94.12 28.30
N ALA A 535 14.84 94.18 27.00
CA ALA A 535 14.20 93.38 25.96
C ALA A 535 15.06 92.15 25.59
N MET A 536 14.42 91.18 24.94
CA MET A 536 15.10 90.03 24.36
C MET A 536 14.55 89.68 22.99
N ALA A 537 15.39 89.02 22.19
CA ALA A 537 15.05 88.39 20.93
C ALA A 537 15.59 86.96 20.90
N GLN A 538 14.96 86.10 20.11
CA GLN A 538 15.35 84.69 20.03
C GLN A 538 15.18 84.17 18.61
N VAL A 539 16.09 83.30 18.18
CA VAL A 539 15.98 82.55 16.92
C VAL A 539 16.32 81.09 17.20
N THR A 540 15.67 80.19 16.48
CA THR A 540 15.94 78.75 16.50
C THR A 540 16.44 78.33 15.15
N GLY A 541 17.39 77.40 15.11
CA GLY A 541 17.89 76.79 13.89
C GLY A 541 18.22 75.32 14.10
N ASN A 542 18.66 74.65 13.05
CA ASN A 542 19.02 73.25 12.97
C ASN A 542 20.27 73.05 12.10
N LEU A 543 21.42 73.23 12.72
CA LEU A 543 22.69 73.21 12.03
C LEU A 543 23.04 71.82 11.49
N ILE A 544 23.54 71.77 10.25
CA ILE A 544 24.15 70.55 9.70
C ILE A 544 25.60 70.46 10.20
N PRO A 545 26.02 69.38 10.87
CA PRO A 545 27.33 69.29 11.53
C PRO A 545 28.54 69.54 10.61
N THR A 546 28.40 69.23 9.32
CA THR A 546 29.51 69.30 8.35
C THR A 546 29.27 70.40 7.32
N GLY A 547 30.04 71.49 7.41
CA GLY A 547 30.12 72.52 6.37
C GLY A 547 29.04 73.62 6.43
N ASP A 548 28.21 73.62 7.47
CA ASP A 548 27.15 74.61 7.68
C ASP A 548 27.50 75.56 8.83
N GLN A 549 27.05 76.82 8.73
CA GLN A 549 27.23 77.83 9.76
C GLN A 549 26.12 78.87 9.66
N ASP A 550 25.33 79.07 10.70
CA ASP A 550 24.27 80.08 10.63
C ASP A 550 24.75 81.41 11.16
N TRP A 551 24.55 82.47 10.37
CA TRP A 551 24.99 83.81 10.73
C TRP A 551 23.82 84.76 10.98
N PHE A 552 23.91 85.48 12.10
CA PHE A 552 22.92 86.45 12.58
C PHE A 552 23.58 87.80 12.87
N VAL A 553 22.82 88.90 12.75
CA VAL A 553 23.24 90.24 13.15
C VAL A 553 22.21 90.84 14.10
N ALA A 554 22.69 91.38 15.22
CA ALA A 554 21.85 92.01 16.23
C ALA A 554 22.45 93.36 16.62
N SER A 555 21.60 94.37 16.75
CA SER A 555 21.97 95.66 17.33
C SER A 555 21.30 95.86 18.67
N PHE A 556 21.93 96.63 19.54
CA PHE A 556 21.52 96.90 20.91
C PHE A 556 21.47 98.40 21.14
N SER A 557 20.40 98.90 21.75
CA SER A 557 20.25 100.32 22.10
C SER A 557 20.55 100.56 23.58
N GLY A 558 20.87 101.80 23.96
CA GLY A 558 21.16 102.15 25.36
C GLY A 558 22.63 102.14 25.76
N ALA A 559 23.57 102.11 24.81
CA ALA A 559 25.03 102.05 25.03
C ALA A 559 25.65 103.15 25.91
N SER A 560 24.88 104.18 26.27
CA SER A 560 25.25 105.25 27.18
C SER A 560 24.79 105.05 28.63
N SER A 561 24.09 103.95 28.94
CA SER A 561 23.51 103.67 30.27
C SER A 561 24.21 102.50 30.98
N CYS A 562 24.21 102.52 32.32
CA CYS A 562 24.71 101.39 33.12
C CYS A 562 23.81 100.15 33.06
N SER A 563 22.64 100.24 32.43
CA SER A 563 21.74 99.10 32.23
C SER A 563 21.98 98.38 30.89
N PHE A 564 22.92 98.86 30.07
CA PHE A 564 23.30 98.23 28.80
C PHE A 564 24.14 96.98 29.05
N HIS A 565 23.56 95.80 28.83
CA HIS A 565 24.25 94.54 29.02
C HIS A 565 23.95 93.52 27.91
N PRO A 566 24.45 93.76 26.68
CA PRO A 566 24.31 92.82 25.59
C PRO A 566 24.83 91.43 25.96
N ARG A 567 23.95 90.44 25.83
CA ARG A 567 24.23 89.04 26.10
C ARG A 567 23.66 88.19 24.97
N VAL A 568 24.46 87.24 24.50
CA VAL A 568 24.09 86.22 23.53
C VAL A 568 24.29 84.86 24.16
N GLN A 569 23.24 84.04 24.20
CA GLN A 569 23.28 82.71 24.78
C GLN A 569 22.82 81.68 23.75
N LEU A 570 23.68 80.73 23.43
CA LEU A 570 23.39 79.56 22.61
C LEU A 570 22.99 78.39 23.50
N THR A 571 21.84 77.81 23.20
CA THR A 571 21.36 76.57 23.80
C THR A 571 21.44 75.49 22.73
N ASP A 572 22.21 74.43 23.00
CA ASP A 572 22.27 73.24 22.17
C ASP A 572 21.09 72.33 22.52
N SER A 573 20.05 72.37 21.69
CA SER A 573 18.84 71.58 21.87
C SER A 573 19.02 70.12 21.46
N SER A 574 20.13 69.79 20.78
CA SER A 574 20.50 68.40 20.44
C SER A 574 21.06 67.63 21.63
N GLY A 575 21.59 68.35 22.63
CA GLY A 575 22.29 67.76 23.77
C GLY A 575 23.68 67.17 23.45
N THR A 576 24.17 67.32 22.22
CA THR A 576 25.49 66.80 21.81
C THR A 576 26.65 67.58 22.41
N GLY A 577 26.44 68.84 22.78
CA GLY A 577 27.49 69.72 23.28
C GLY A 577 28.49 70.13 22.20
N LEU A 578 28.15 69.96 20.91
CA LEU A 578 29.02 70.26 19.77
C LEU A 578 28.87 71.69 19.25
N LEU A 579 27.77 72.36 19.60
CA LEU A 579 27.48 73.68 19.08
C LEU A 579 28.23 74.77 19.83
N ARG A 580 28.75 75.74 19.07
CA ARG A 580 29.44 76.92 19.58
C ARG A 580 28.99 78.16 18.81
N LEU A 581 29.18 79.30 19.45
CA LEU A 581 29.04 80.60 18.82
C LEU A 581 30.40 81.28 18.63
N VAL A 582 30.45 82.20 17.67
CA VAL A 582 31.48 83.24 17.52
C VAL A 582 30.78 84.59 17.44
N VAL A 583 31.30 85.60 18.13
CA VAL A 583 30.76 86.97 18.09
C VAL A 583 31.79 87.93 17.52
N GLN A 584 31.39 88.68 16.50
CA GLN A 584 32.26 89.58 15.76
C GLN A 584 31.67 90.99 15.69
N SER A 585 32.52 92.02 15.71
CA SER A 585 32.10 93.42 15.46
C SER A 585 31.93 93.69 13.96
N SER A 586 32.74 93.03 13.15
CA SER A 586 32.68 92.98 11.69
C SER A 586 33.23 91.63 11.24
N CYS A 587 32.93 91.22 10.00
CA CYS A 587 33.38 89.90 9.53
C CYS A 587 34.90 89.75 9.62
N GLY A 588 35.34 88.76 10.41
CA GLY A 588 36.76 88.48 10.70
C GLY A 588 37.33 89.19 11.94
N THR A 589 36.59 90.11 12.57
CA THR A 589 37.05 90.82 13.79
C THR A 589 36.33 90.30 15.03
N HIS A 590 36.99 89.43 15.79
CA HIS A 590 36.38 88.74 16.93
C HIS A 590 36.32 89.64 18.17
N LEU A 591 35.17 89.64 18.85
CA LEU A 591 35.00 90.32 20.13
C LEU A 591 35.52 89.45 21.28
N ALA A 592 36.08 90.10 22.30
CA ALA A 592 36.52 89.41 23.52
C ALA A 592 35.34 89.06 24.41
N CYS A 593 35.49 88.01 25.21
CA CYS A 593 34.57 87.68 26.30
C CYS A 593 34.95 88.44 27.58
N SER A 594 33.96 88.68 28.44
CA SER A 594 34.10 89.31 29.76
C SER A 594 35.04 88.59 30.73
N GLU A 595 35.22 87.27 30.57
CA GLU A 595 36.11 86.44 31.40
C GLU A 595 37.57 86.37 30.88
N GLY A 596 37.88 87.08 29.79
CA GLY A 596 39.14 86.94 29.05
C GLY A 596 39.05 85.87 27.95
N GLY A 597 39.82 86.04 26.88
CA GLY A 597 39.74 85.22 25.65
C GLY A 597 38.94 85.85 24.50
N THR A 598 38.87 85.16 23.37
CA THR A 598 38.08 85.53 22.17
C THR A 598 36.73 84.80 22.19
N SER A 599 35.70 85.39 21.59
CA SER A 599 34.35 84.78 21.45
C SER A 599 34.32 83.47 20.65
N THR A 600 35.43 83.04 20.09
CA THR A 600 35.57 81.79 19.36
C THR A 600 35.33 80.62 20.28
N SER A 601 34.32 79.81 19.98
CA SER A 601 34.03 78.58 20.71
C SER A 601 33.40 78.80 22.09
N ALA A 602 32.60 79.85 22.24
CA ALA A 602 31.79 80.07 23.44
C ALA A 602 30.37 79.47 23.27
N THR A 603 29.63 79.31 24.35
CA THR A 603 28.16 79.08 24.33
C THR A 603 27.39 80.28 24.88
N THR A 604 28.08 81.20 25.55
CA THR A 604 27.55 82.48 26.01
C THR A 604 28.59 83.56 25.77
N TRP A 605 28.16 84.70 25.24
CA TRP A 605 28.95 85.92 25.15
C TRP A 605 28.19 87.04 25.86
N GLU A 606 28.91 87.84 26.63
CA GLU A 606 28.34 88.93 27.41
C GLU A 606 29.33 90.09 27.47
N PHE A 607 28.82 91.32 27.33
CA PHE A 607 29.63 92.53 27.37
C PHE A 607 29.60 93.17 28.77
N THR A 608 30.73 93.15 29.50
CA THR A 608 30.83 93.74 30.85
C THR A 608 31.06 95.26 30.87
N TYR A 609 30.61 95.88 31.97
CA TYR A 609 30.42 97.32 32.21
C TYR A 609 31.68 98.22 32.20
N SER A 610 31.46 99.54 32.20
CA SER A 610 32.50 100.57 32.43
C SER A 610 32.79 100.81 33.92
N LYS A 611 34.02 101.24 34.25
CA LYS A 611 34.52 101.62 35.59
C LYS A 611 33.63 102.64 36.36
N THR A 612 32.75 103.36 35.68
CA THR A 612 31.80 104.31 36.27
C THR A 612 30.54 103.68 36.85
N CYS A 613 30.23 102.43 36.51
CA CYS A 613 29.08 101.67 37.01
C CYS A 613 29.60 100.71 38.09
N GLY A 614 29.39 101.03 39.37
CA GLY A 614 29.98 100.30 40.51
C GLY A 614 29.59 98.82 40.62
N THR A 615 30.59 98.03 41.03
CA THR A 615 30.63 96.61 41.44
C THR A 615 30.20 95.52 40.44
N ALA A 616 31.08 95.21 39.48
CA ALA A 616 31.41 93.83 39.06
C ALA A 616 32.84 93.77 38.44
N LYS A 617 33.81 93.25 39.22
CA LYS A 617 35.24 92.88 38.94
C LYS A 617 36.14 93.84 38.10
N PRO A 618 37.48 93.81 38.29
CA PRO A 618 38.39 94.67 37.53
C PRO A 618 38.45 94.24 36.06
N ILE A 619 38.14 95.16 35.14
CA ILE A 619 38.31 94.98 33.70
C ILE A 619 39.68 95.52 33.29
N ASP A 620 40.35 94.82 32.37
CA ASP A 620 41.60 95.26 31.73
C ASP A 620 41.38 96.59 30.96
N PRO A 621 41.96 97.71 31.43
CA PRO A 621 41.76 99.03 30.82
C PRO A 621 42.33 99.17 29.40
N SER A 622 43.14 98.21 28.93
CA SER A 622 43.72 98.23 27.58
C SER A 622 42.73 97.83 26.48
N LYS A 623 41.57 97.26 26.83
CA LYS A 623 40.53 96.79 25.88
C LYS A 623 39.34 97.73 25.72
N LYS A 624 39.56 99.03 25.89
CA LYS A 624 38.57 100.12 25.82
C LYS A 624 38.05 100.44 24.40
N ALA A 625 38.12 99.50 23.45
CA ALA A 625 37.77 99.73 22.06
C ALA A 625 36.29 99.39 21.81
N SER A 626 35.47 100.43 21.60
CA SER A 626 34.08 100.41 21.10
C SER A 626 33.08 99.51 21.82
N THR A 627 32.14 100.08 22.58
CA THR A 627 30.88 99.41 22.98
C THR A 627 30.16 98.96 21.70
N PRO A 628 30.10 97.66 21.38
CA PRO A 628 29.50 97.23 20.12
C PRO A 628 27.99 97.41 20.21
N THR A 629 27.46 98.41 19.49
CA THR A 629 26.02 98.59 19.31
C THR A 629 25.46 97.58 18.31
N THR A 630 26.31 96.93 17.53
CA THR A 630 25.94 95.89 16.57
C THR A 630 26.98 94.76 16.63
N VAL A 631 26.50 93.52 16.66
CA VAL A 631 27.33 92.31 16.64
C VAL A 631 26.83 91.35 15.57
N ARG A 632 27.76 90.59 14.99
CA ARG A 632 27.47 89.43 14.14
C ARG A 632 27.78 88.17 14.92
N VAL A 633 26.85 87.22 14.93
CA VAL A 633 26.95 85.96 15.65
C VAL A 633 26.90 84.82 14.65
N GLY A 634 27.95 84.01 14.60
CA GLY A 634 27.95 82.76 13.84
C GLY A 634 27.74 81.58 14.79
N VAL A 635 26.85 80.66 14.44
CA VAL A 635 26.66 79.36 15.12
C VAL A 635 27.29 78.28 14.26
N PHE A 636 28.12 77.43 14.85
CA PHE A 636 28.83 76.38 14.13
C PHE A 636 29.06 75.14 15.02
N ALA A 637 29.29 73.99 14.39
CA ALA A 637 29.65 72.76 15.08
C ALA A 637 31.18 72.62 15.21
N THR A 638 31.68 72.16 16.36
CA THR A 638 33.11 71.89 16.57
C THR A 638 33.55 70.47 16.20
N GLY A 639 32.63 69.62 15.75
CA GLY A 639 32.87 68.24 15.40
C GLY A 639 31.75 67.68 14.54
N THR A 640 31.89 66.41 14.14
CA THR A 640 30.87 65.70 13.38
C THR A 640 29.79 65.14 14.31
N SER A 641 28.57 65.00 13.78
CA SER A 641 27.45 64.36 14.47
C SER A 641 26.67 63.52 13.45
N THR A 642 26.12 62.41 13.90
CA THR A 642 25.26 61.51 13.12
C THR A 642 23.80 61.95 13.14
N THR A 643 23.51 63.10 13.76
CA THR A 643 22.21 63.75 13.79
C THR A 643 22.40 65.25 13.60
N CYS A 644 21.32 65.91 13.19
CA CYS A 644 21.28 67.37 13.11
C CYS A 644 21.42 68.01 14.49
N LEU A 645 21.78 69.28 14.49
CA LEU A 645 22.08 70.03 15.71
C LEU A 645 21.07 71.18 15.89
N PRO A 646 19.84 70.90 16.34
CA PRO A 646 18.88 71.94 16.68
C PRO A 646 19.42 72.83 17.80
N TYR A 647 19.18 74.12 17.68
CA TYR A 647 19.66 75.10 18.64
C TYR A 647 18.72 76.27 18.82
N THR A 648 18.97 77.01 19.88
CA THR A 648 18.28 78.26 20.16
C THR A 648 19.29 79.33 20.56
N LEU A 649 19.27 80.45 19.87
CA LEU A 649 20.12 81.60 20.12
C LEU A 649 19.29 82.73 20.71
N LYS A 650 19.63 83.15 21.94
CA LYS A 650 18.95 84.20 22.68
C LYS A 650 19.83 85.44 22.75
N PHE A 651 19.26 86.57 22.40
CA PHE A 651 19.86 87.89 22.51
C PHE A 651 19.09 88.67 23.58
N SER A 652 19.78 89.24 24.56
CA SER A 652 19.19 90.09 25.59
C SER A 652 20.07 91.31 25.85
N ASN A 653 19.48 92.38 26.36
CA ASN A 653 20.18 93.63 26.65
C ASN A 653 19.77 94.18 28.01
#